data_AF-A0A497EA40-F1
#
_entry.id   AF-A0A497EA40-F1
#
_cell.length_a   1.000
_cell.length_b   1.000
_cell.length_c   1.000
_cell.angle_alpha   90.00
_cell.angle_beta   90.00
_cell.angle_gamma   90.00
#
_symmetry.space_group_name_H-M   'P 1'
#
loop_
_entity.id
_entity.type
_entity.pdbx_description
1 polymer ?
#
loop_
_entity_poly.entity_id
_entity_poly.type
_entity_poly.pdbx_seq_one_letter_code
_entity_poly.pdbx_strand_id
1 'polypeptide(L)'
;MISWIYGLTIFVGAFLLFQVQPVIGKYILPWYGSTPGVWTTCLLFFQVMLLVGYVYAHLIISRLRPQNQVITHILLLLCAAALLPITPSGAWELKGTEGDPTLSILGLLLVSVGAPYLILSSTGPLLQGWYARIYPDRSPYRLYALSNAGSMLALLTYPVVFERFLPLRYQTNGWSVAFVGFALICAYCAWQVKESLQEEGQKSTEVPTTAERDNNPGPALMSLWVLLAACGSGLLMATTNRLCMDVAVIPLLWILPLAIYLLTFVICFDHDRWYVRPLFFVLMPITIVTAGISLSKGVDQPIMTQITAGSFTLFICLMCCHGELARLRPHSCHLTLYYLAIALGGALGGIFVAIVSPAVFSNIWEYHLLLAACYLLVLVSVVPGTMRWLRSLEGPRPLWLGAILTWPAMLLAMLTLIILRFLPDAWLPFTAKGEAIERVHLVLWVGGGVVLFISSMLILHLSGFKKSGNDPGREGMLGKRLLTVVFLAVYFSAVPIIGTLCWDIFKGQDNLVARERNFYGVMEVVEHGMGMSHHFTLKHGRIVHGFQYTNATVGQLPTSYYGPRSGIGIAIRRHPERRTPGRQFRVGVVGLGVGTIAAYANATILGTVGRRPYIGARPRNVGDFFALYEINPLIEEWSEEYFTYLKDARERGATLEVFPGDARIVMERQLEFGQPQRFDVLAVDAFSSDAIPIHLLTKECFKVYWEHLDEHGILAVHVSSRHLDLAPVVIRLAEDMGKNFQVVNSGKDPTVGVYVSNWVVVTNNERFLNHSEVRASKAEAPQPGLLWTDDYSSIIPLLRKKNDAPED
;
A
#
# COMPACT_ATOMS: atom_id res chain seq x y z
N MET A 1 17.71 31.41 -22.71
CA MET A 1 16.47 30.80 -23.25
C MET A 1 16.59 29.27 -23.33
N ILE A 2 17.64 28.73 -23.95
CA ILE A 2 17.89 27.28 -24.14
C ILE A 2 17.81 26.46 -22.83
N SER A 3 18.50 26.90 -21.77
CA SER A 3 18.48 26.21 -20.45
C SER A 3 17.08 26.12 -19.81
N TRP A 4 16.15 27.02 -20.13
CA TRP A 4 14.79 27.00 -19.58
C TRP A 4 13.91 25.95 -20.26
N ILE A 5 14.12 25.72 -21.56
CA ILE A 5 13.34 24.75 -22.33
C ILE A 5 13.67 23.33 -21.86
N TYR A 6 14.95 23.01 -21.62
CA TYR A 6 15.34 21.72 -21.03
C TYR A 6 14.68 21.50 -19.67
N GLY A 7 14.70 22.51 -18.80
CA GLY A 7 14.05 22.45 -17.50
C GLY A 7 12.54 22.22 -17.62
N LEU A 8 11.87 22.95 -18.52
CA LEU A 8 10.45 22.79 -18.79
C LEU A 8 10.11 21.40 -19.33
N THR A 9 10.85 20.89 -20.31
CA THR A 9 10.62 19.56 -20.89
C THR A 9 10.80 18.46 -19.85
N ILE A 10 11.84 18.55 -19.01
CA ILE A 10 12.08 17.61 -17.91
C ILE A 10 10.93 17.69 -16.90
N PHE A 11 10.50 18.89 -16.52
CA PHE A 11 9.40 19.08 -15.58
C PHE A 11 8.08 18.52 -16.10
N VAL A 12 7.69 18.85 -17.34
CA VAL A 12 6.45 18.38 -17.96
C VAL A 12 6.49 16.87 -18.19
N GLY A 13 7.63 16.33 -18.66
CA GLY A 13 7.80 14.89 -18.83
C GLY A 13 7.65 14.15 -17.50
N ALA A 14 8.28 14.65 -16.44
CA ALA A 14 8.19 14.06 -15.10
C ALA A 14 6.80 14.20 -14.47
N PHE A 15 6.09 15.30 -14.76
CA PHE A 15 4.71 15.51 -14.35
C PHE A 15 3.80 14.47 -15.01
N LEU A 16 3.86 14.32 -16.34
CA LEU A 16 3.05 13.33 -17.07
C LEU A 16 3.37 11.89 -16.65
N LEU A 17 4.66 11.58 -16.46
CA LEU A 17 5.13 10.25 -16.01
C LEU A 17 4.52 9.82 -14.68
N PHE A 18 4.34 10.75 -13.74
CA PHE A 18 3.78 10.44 -12.42
C PHE A 18 2.26 10.64 -12.34
N GLN A 19 1.69 11.51 -13.17
CA GLN A 19 0.23 11.71 -13.22
C GLN A 19 -0.50 10.49 -13.78
N VAL A 20 0.09 9.78 -14.76
CA VAL A 20 -0.56 8.61 -15.38
C VAL A 20 -0.76 7.46 -14.40
N GLN A 21 0.10 7.35 -13.37
CA GLN A 21 0.06 6.25 -12.42
C GLN A 21 -1.26 6.20 -11.62
N PRO A 22 -1.70 7.27 -10.93
CA PRO A 22 -2.98 7.26 -10.24
C PRO A 22 -4.18 7.30 -11.19
N VAL A 23 -4.06 7.89 -12.40
CA VAL A 23 -5.13 7.86 -13.43
C VAL A 23 -5.46 6.42 -13.80
N ILE A 24 -4.44 5.67 -14.21
CA ILE A 24 -4.63 4.28 -14.66
C ILE A 24 -4.91 3.36 -13.49
N GLY A 25 -4.24 3.55 -12.35
CA GLY A 25 -4.54 2.81 -11.12
C GLY A 25 -6.02 2.91 -10.79
N LYS A 26 -6.57 4.13 -10.77
CA LYS A 26 -8.00 4.33 -10.52
C LYS A 26 -8.90 3.70 -11.60
N TYR A 27 -8.49 3.75 -12.86
CA TYR A 27 -9.25 3.17 -13.97
C TYR A 27 -9.40 1.65 -13.84
N ILE A 28 -8.36 0.94 -13.37
CA ILE A 28 -8.35 -0.53 -13.32
C ILE A 28 -8.74 -1.12 -11.95
N LEU A 29 -8.75 -0.32 -10.87
CA LEU A 29 -9.21 -0.77 -9.54
C LEU A 29 -10.58 -1.47 -9.58
N PRO A 30 -11.58 -0.98 -10.34
CA PRO A 30 -12.85 -1.67 -10.54
C PRO A 30 -12.73 -3.09 -11.07
N TRP A 31 -11.76 -3.33 -11.94
CA TRP A 31 -11.67 -4.59 -12.67
C TRP A 31 -10.97 -5.70 -11.88
N TYR A 32 -10.23 -5.35 -10.82
CA TYR A 32 -9.38 -6.29 -10.07
C TYR A 32 -9.64 -6.25 -8.56
N GLY A 33 -10.86 -5.90 -8.12
CA GLY A 33 -11.28 -6.02 -6.72
C GLY A 33 -10.82 -4.91 -5.78
N SER A 34 -10.25 -3.81 -6.30
CA SER A 34 -9.85 -2.62 -5.54
C SER A 34 -8.96 -2.89 -4.30
N THR A 35 -8.01 -3.84 -4.38
CA THR A 35 -7.14 -4.24 -3.27
C THR A 35 -5.78 -3.53 -3.26
N PRO A 36 -5.00 -3.59 -2.16
CA PRO A 36 -3.63 -3.07 -2.13
C PRO A 36 -2.71 -3.79 -3.13
N GLY A 37 -3.04 -5.04 -3.47
CA GLY A 37 -2.32 -5.83 -4.48
C GLY A 37 -2.31 -5.15 -5.85
N VAL A 38 -3.45 -4.60 -6.29
CA VAL A 38 -3.56 -3.88 -7.58
C VAL A 38 -2.59 -2.70 -7.63
N TRP A 39 -2.56 -1.89 -6.57
CA TRP A 39 -1.65 -0.74 -6.48
C TRP A 39 -0.17 -1.16 -6.44
N THR A 40 0.14 -2.19 -5.67
CA THR A 40 1.50 -2.72 -5.55
C THR A 40 2.01 -3.24 -6.89
N THR A 41 1.16 -3.94 -7.65
CA THR A 41 1.47 -4.40 -9.01
C THR A 41 1.63 -3.25 -10.00
N CYS A 42 0.81 -2.19 -9.90
CA CYS A 42 0.98 -0.97 -10.69
C CYS A 42 2.34 -0.30 -10.42
N LEU A 43 2.69 -0.11 -9.14
CA LEU A 43 3.97 0.49 -8.76
C LEU A 43 5.16 -0.34 -9.26
N LEU A 44 5.09 -1.66 -9.12
CA LEU A 44 6.10 -2.57 -9.65
C LEU A 44 6.28 -2.38 -11.16
N PHE A 45 5.18 -2.38 -11.93
CA PHE A 45 5.22 -2.13 -13.36
C PHE A 45 5.91 -0.80 -13.68
N PHE A 46 5.50 0.27 -13.03
CA PHE A 46 6.05 1.61 -13.27
C PHE A 46 7.52 1.73 -12.90
N GLN A 47 7.99 1.03 -11.86
CA GLN A 47 9.40 0.97 -11.47
C GLN A 47 10.24 0.16 -12.46
N VAL A 48 9.75 -0.99 -12.91
CA VAL A 48 10.43 -1.81 -13.92
C VAL A 48 10.49 -1.05 -15.25
N MET A 49 9.40 -0.43 -15.68
CA MET A 49 9.39 0.36 -16.91
C MET A 49 10.22 1.63 -16.83
N LEU A 50 10.35 2.24 -15.64
CA LEU A 50 11.30 3.32 -15.39
C LEU A 50 12.75 2.82 -15.59
N LEU A 51 13.09 1.66 -15.03
CA LEU A 51 14.38 1.01 -15.23
C LEU A 51 14.66 0.74 -16.71
N VAL A 52 13.70 0.18 -17.46
CA VAL A 52 13.87 -0.06 -18.92
C VAL A 52 14.14 1.25 -19.67
N GLY A 53 13.43 2.35 -19.35
CA GLY A 53 13.69 3.65 -19.95
C GLY A 53 15.08 4.22 -19.63
N TYR A 54 15.56 3.98 -18.41
CA TYR A 54 16.90 4.40 -17.99
C TYR A 54 18.00 3.55 -18.64
N VAL A 55 17.78 2.24 -18.80
CA VAL A 55 18.65 1.36 -19.60
C VAL A 55 18.73 1.88 -21.03
N TYR A 56 17.59 2.15 -21.65
CA TYR A 56 17.53 2.73 -22.99
C TYR A 56 18.32 4.04 -23.08
N ALA A 57 18.11 4.99 -22.17
CA ALA A 57 18.80 6.27 -22.19
C ALA A 57 20.32 6.11 -22.02
N HIS A 58 20.75 5.21 -21.13
CA HIS A 58 22.17 4.90 -20.92
C HIS A 58 22.80 4.27 -22.17
N LEU A 59 22.13 3.30 -22.80
CA LEU A 59 22.61 2.64 -24.01
C LEU A 59 22.71 3.61 -25.19
N ILE A 60 21.71 4.47 -25.40
CA ILE A 60 21.73 5.47 -26.46
C ILE A 60 22.88 6.47 -26.26
N ILE A 61 23.07 6.97 -25.04
CA ILE A 61 24.13 7.95 -24.75
C ILE A 61 25.53 7.34 -24.91
N SER A 62 25.71 6.07 -24.52
CA SER A 62 27.00 5.38 -24.51
C SER A 62 27.38 4.71 -25.84
N ARG A 63 26.41 4.28 -26.65
CA ARG A 63 26.66 3.49 -27.87
C ARG A 63 26.43 4.26 -29.17
N LEU A 64 25.53 5.25 -29.19
CA LEU A 64 25.14 5.92 -30.42
C LEU A 64 25.78 7.30 -30.57
N ARG A 65 26.07 7.68 -31.82
CA ARG A 65 26.43 9.06 -32.17
C ARG A 65 25.22 9.99 -31.94
N PRO A 66 25.42 11.24 -31.50
CA PRO A 66 24.32 12.12 -31.12
C PRO A 66 23.18 12.28 -32.14
N GLN A 67 23.50 12.33 -33.44
CA GLN A 67 22.49 12.40 -34.50
C GLN A 67 21.56 11.18 -34.51
N ASN A 68 22.13 9.98 -34.30
CA ASN A 68 21.34 8.75 -34.20
C ASN A 68 20.53 8.73 -32.90
N GLN A 69 21.01 9.35 -31.82
CA GLN A 69 20.27 9.48 -30.57
C GLN A 69 18.97 10.26 -30.80
N VAL A 70 19.09 11.43 -31.45
CA VAL A 70 17.97 12.30 -31.82
C VAL A 70 16.96 11.58 -32.71
N ILE A 71 17.42 10.96 -33.81
CA ILE A 71 16.53 10.25 -34.75
C ILE A 71 15.80 9.10 -34.05
N THR A 72 16.53 8.27 -33.29
CA THR A 72 15.95 7.12 -32.60
C THR A 72 14.88 7.56 -31.59
N HIS A 73 15.17 8.62 -30.83
CA HIS A 73 14.25 9.11 -29.82
C HIS A 73 13.00 9.76 -30.43
N ILE A 74 13.13 10.53 -31.52
CA ILE A 74 11.99 11.11 -32.24
C ILE A 74 11.10 10.02 -32.85
N LEU A 75 11.68 8.98 -33.48
CA LEU A 75 10.90 7.87 -34.02
C LEU A 75 10.09 7.15 -32.93
N LEU A 76 10.70 6.93 -31.77
CA LEU A 76 10.01 6.30 -30.65
C LEU A 76 8.94 7.19 -30.02
N LEU A 77 9.15 8.51 -29.96
CA LEU A 77 8.11 9.48 -29.57
C LEU A 77 6.90 9.41 -30.51
N LEU A 78 7.13 9.32 -31.82
CA LEU A 78 6.07 9.17 -32.82
C LEU A 78 5.33 7.84 -32.68
N CYS A 79 6.06 6.74 -32.48
CA CYS A 79 5.45 5.42 -32.21
C CYS A 79 4.59 5.45 -30.93
N ALA A 80 5.09 6.06 -29.85
CA ALA A 80 4.34 6.19 -28.61
C ALA A 80 3.10 7.07 -28.76
N ALA A 81 3.19 8.17 -29.53
CA ALA A 81 2.05 9.03 -29.85
C ALA A 81 1.00 8.31 -30.72
N ALA A 82 1.41 7.40 -31.61
CA ALA A 82 0.50 6.61 -32.44
C ALA A 82 -0.29 5.56 -31.65
N LEU A 83 0.16 5.20 -30.45
CA LEU A 83 -0.52 4.27 -29.54
C LEU A 83 -1.53 4.96 -28.61
N LEU A 84 -1.72 6.28 -28.73
CA LEU A 84 -2.72 7.02 -27.97
C LEU A 84 -4.14 6.77 -28.52
N PRO A 85 -5.20 6.87 -27.68
CA PRO A 85 -5.19 7.28 -26.27
C PRO A 85 -4.78 6.16 -25.31
N ILE A 86 -4.27 6.54 -24.13
CA ILE A 86 -3.90 5.60 -23.05
C ILE A 86 -5.09 4.91 -22.36
N THR A 87 -6.30 5.08 -22.87
CA THR A 87 -7.51 4.52 -22.26
C THR A 87 -7.49 3.00 -22.38
N PRO A 88 -7.47 2.23 -21.28
CA PRO A 88 -7.49 0.78 -21.33
C PRO A 88 -8.75 0.28 -22.05
N SER A 89 -8.62 -0.76 -22.87
CA SER A 89 -9.78 -1.36 -23.52
C SER A 89 -10.54 -2.27 -22.56
N GLY A 90 -11.87 -2.28 -22.64
CA GLY A 90 -12.73 -3.20 -21.86
C GLY A 90 -12.49 -4.68 -22.18
N ALA A 91 -11.68 -5.01 -23.19
CA ALA A 91 -11.26 -6.39 -23.45
C ALA A 91 -10.40 -6.99 -22.31
N TRP A 92 -9.81 -6.13 -21.46
CA TRP A 92 -9.04 -6.54 -20.28
C TRP A 92 -9.86 -6.58 -18.98
N GLU A 93 -11.11 -6.12 -19.01
CA GLU A 93 -12.05 -6.43 -17.93
C GLU A 93 -12.06 -7.93 -17.75
N LEU A 94 -11.83 -8.40 -16.51
CA LEU A 94 -11.62 -9.80 -16.21
C LEU A 94 -12.65 -10.64 -16.97
N LYS A 95 -12.22 -11.34 -18.02
CA LYS A 95 -12.92 -12.50 -18.58
C LYS A 95 -12.47 -13.73 -17.81
N GLY A 96 -12.78 -13.75 -16.53
CA GLY A 96 -12.84 -14.96 -15.70
C GLY A 96 -11.52 -15.68 -15.56
N THR A 97 -10.51 -15.03 -14.97
CA THR A 97 -9.34 -15.76 -14.49
C THR A 97 -9.58 -16.16 -13.04
N GLU A 98 -9.79 -17.46 -12.84
CA GLU A 98 -9.52 -18.11 -11.55
C GLU A 98 -8.03 -17.89 -11.20
N GLY A 99 -7.74 -17.28 -10.04
CA GLY A 99 -6.38 -17.11 -9.54
C GLY A 99 -5.87 -15.66 -9.41
N ASP A 100 -4.55 -15.51 -9.30
CA ASP A 100 -3.87 -14.23 -9.06
C ASP A 100 -3.91 -13.31 -10.31
N PRO A 101 -4.52 -12.11 -10.23
CA PRO A 101 -4.66 -11.20 -11.36
C PRO A 101 -3.38 -10.41 -11.72
N THR A 102 -2.26 -10.63 -11.03
CA THR A 102 -1.01 -9.87 -11.21
C THR A 102 -0.54 -9.82 -12.67
N LEU A 103 -0.49 -10.96 -13.37
CA LEU A 103 -0.04 -11.00 -14.76
C LEU A 103 -0.99 -10.27 -15.72
N SER A 104 -2.30 -10.35 -15.47
CA SER A 104 -3.33 -9.65 -16.24
C SER A 104 -3.17 -8.13 -16.13
N ILE A 105 -2.91 -7.64 -14.91
CA ILE A 105 -2.63 -6.21 -14.66
C ILE A 105 -1.36 -5.78 -15.40
N LEU A 106 -0.27 -6.53 -15.29
CA LEU A 106 0.99 -6.21 -15.99
C LEU A 106 0.80 -6.18 -17.52
N GLY A 107 0.05 -7.12 -18.08
CA GLY A 107 -0.28 -7.16 -19.51
C GLY A 107 -1.11 -5.95 -19.96
N LEU A 108 -2.16 -5.60 -19.21
CA LEU A 108 -2.99 -4.42 -19.46
C LEU A 108 -2.14 -3.14 -19.47
N LEU A 109 -1.29 -2.95 -18.46
CA LEU A 109 -0.45 -1.77 -18.34
C LEU A 109 0.57 -1.67 -19.47
N LEU A 110 1.15 -2.81 -19.87
CA LEU A 110 2.11 -2.86 -20.97
C LEU A 110 1.49 -2.41 -22.30
N VAL A 111 0.27 -2.88 -22.60
CA VAL A 111 -0.44 -2.55 -23.85
C VAL A 111 -1.02 -1.14 -23.82
N SER A 112 -1.57 -0.70 -22.70
CA SER A 112 -2.25 0.60 -22.62
C SER A 112 -1.28 1.78 -22.46
N VAL A 113 -0.28 1.67 -21.58
CA VAL A 113 0.60 2.81 -21.23
C VAL A 113 2.09 2.52 -21.33
N GLY A 114 2.49 1.28 -21.61
CA GLY A 114 3.89 0.86 -21.60
C GLY A 114 4.79 1.70 -22.52
N ALA A 115 4.39 1.89 -23.78
CA ALA A 115 5.16 2.68 -24.74
C ALA A 115 5.28 4.17 -24.36
N PRO A 116 4.19 4.93 -24.11
CA PRO A 116 4.32 6.33 -23.72
C PRO A 116 5.03 6.51 -22.37
N TYR A 117 4.83 5.59 -21.42
CA TYR A 117 5.55 5.62 -20.14
C TYR A 117 7.06 5.38 -20.31
N LEU A 118 7.46 4.40 -21.13
CA LEU A 118 8.87 4.11 -21.43
C LEU A 118 9.60 5.34 -22.01
N ILE A 119 8.95 6.06 -22.91
CA ILE A 119 9.57 7.23 -23.55
C ILE A 119 9.65 8.41 -22.59
N LEU A 120 8.60 8.69 -21.82
CA LEU A 120 8.66 9.69 -20.75
C LEU A 120 9.78 9.37 -19.75
N SER A 121 9.89 8.11 -19.33
CA SER A 121 10.85 7.67 -18.33
C SER A 121 12.30 7.81 -18.80
N SER A 122 12.55 7.58 -20.10
CA SER A 122 13.87 7.80 -20.69
C SER A 122 14.27 9.27 -20.86
N THR A 123 13.30 10.18 -20.92
CA THR A 123 13.54 11.57 -21.33
C THR A 123 14.38 12.35 -20.33
N GLY A 124 14.13 12.16 -19.02
CA GLY A 124 14.89 12.84 -17.97
C GLY A 124 16.40 12.59 -18.06
N PRO A 125 16.87 11.32 -17.97
CA PRO A 125 18.29 10.99 -18.12
C PRO A 125 18.87 11.38 -19.48
N LEU A 126 18.09 11.26 -20.57
CA LEU A 126 18.54 11.60 -21.92
C LEU A 126 18.80 13.10 -22.08
N LEU A 127 17.82 13.94 -21.72
CA LEU A 127 17.94 15.39 -21.77
C LEU A 127 19.03 15.92 -20.84
N GLN A 128 19.19 15.34 -19.65
CA GLN A 128 20.27 15.72 -18.74
C GLN A 128 21.65 15.31 -19.27
N GLY A 129 21.75 14.18 -19.95
CA GLY A 129 22.97 13.76 -20.65
C GLY A 129 23.32 14.69 -21.81
N TRP A 130 22.34 15.15 -22.60
CA TRP A 130 22.55 16.17 -23.62
C TRP A 130 22.91 17.53 -23.02
N TYR A 131 22.25 17.94 -21.95
CA TYR A 131 22.54 19.19 -21.24
C TYR A 131 23.96 19.22 -20.68
N ALA A 132 24.44 18.12 -20.09
CA ALA A 132 25.80 18.01 -19.55
C ALA A 132 26.89 18.09 -20.63
N ARG A 133 26.57 17.75 -21.89
CA ARG A 133 27.49 17.92 -23.03
C ARG A 133 27.53 19.37 -23.50
N ILE A 134 26.38 20.04 -23.57
CA ILE A 134 26.28 21.44 -24.04
C ILE A 134 26.80 22.42 -22.98
N TYR A 135 26.64 22.11 -21.69
CA TYR A 135 27.04 22.98 -20.57
C TYR A 135 27.94 22.22 -19.56
N PRO A 136 29.21 21.95 -19.88
CA PRO A 136 30.12 21.18 -19.01
C PRO A 136 30.32 21.82 -17.63
N ASP A 137 30.34 23.15 -17.55
CA ASP A 137 30.59 23.91 -16.32
C ASP A 137 29.37 23.97 -15.37
N ARG A 138 28.21 23.43 -15.77
CA ARG A 138 26.98 23.48 -14.98
C ARG A 138 26.60 22.09 -14.50
N SER A 139 26.36 21.98 -13.19
CA SER A 139 25.88 20.74 -12.59
C SER A 139 24.48 20.36 -13.11
N PRO A 140 24.31 19.19 -13.78
CA PRO A 140 23.01 18.73 -14.27
C PRO A 140 22.11 18.21 -13.15
N TYR A 141 22.65 17.92 -11.96
CA TYR A 141 21.93 17.29 -10.85
C TYR A 141 20.75 18.11 -10.32
N ARG A 142 20.75 19.44 -10.48
CA ARG A 142 19.58 20.27 -10.13
C ARG A 142 18.38 20.00 -11.03
N LEU A 143 18.60 19.57 -12.27
CA LEU A 143 17.51 19.16 -13.17
C LEU A 143 16.84 17.87 -12.69
N TYR A 144 17.57 17.02 -11.96
CA TYR A 144 16.99 15.86 -11.28
C TYR A 144 16.07 16.25 -10.13
N ALA A 145 16.45 17.26 -9.33
CA ALA A 145 15.55 17.83 -8.32
C ALA A 145 14.30 18.45 -8.96
N LEU A 146 14.45 19.19 -10.06
CA LEU A 146 13.32 19.75 -10.82
C LEU A 146 12.38 18.67 -11.37
N SER A 147 12.94 17.58 -11.90
CA SER A 147 12.17 16.41 -12.35
C SER A 147 11.32 15.84 -11.21
N ASN A 148 11.92 15.58 -10.05
CA ASN A 148 11.21 15.04 -8.88
C ASN A 148 10.16 16.03 -8.34
N ALA A 149 10.39 17.34 -8.44
CA ALA A 149 9.41 18.35 -8.07
C ALA A 149 8.19 18.32 -9.01
N GLY A 150 8.39 18.16 -10.32
CA GLY A 150 7.31 17.96 -11.30
C GLY A 150 6.51 16.68 -11.02
N SER A 151 7.21 15.58 -10.73
CA SER A 151 6.59 14.32 -10.31
C SER A 151 5.77 14.46 -9.02
N MET A 152 6.28 15.17 -8.02
CA MET A 152 5.57 15.40 -6.76
C MET A 152 4.33 16.27 -6.99
N LEU A 153 4.42 17.32 -7.81
CA LEU A 153 3.28 18.15 -8.14
C LEU A 153 2.18 17.37 -8.86
N ALA A 154 2.54 16.46 -9.78
CA ALA A 154 1.57 15.59 -10.44
C ALA A 154 0.76 14.74 -9.45
N LEU A 155 1.43 14.16 -8.46
CA LEU A 155 0.78 13.35 -7.43
C LEU A 155 -0.12 14.19 -6.51
N LEU A 156 0.38 15.34 -6.03
CA LEU A 156 -0.38 16.20 -5.12
C LEU A 156 -1.60 16.84 -5.78
N THR A 157 -1.50 17.16 -7.08
CA THR A 157 -2.61 17.73 -7.85
C THR A 157 -3.67 16.70 -8.22
N TYR A 158 -3.33 15.41 -8.29
CA TYR A 158 -4.29 14.37 -8.69
C TYR A 158 -5.56 14.33 -7.83
N PRO A 159 -5.52 14.11 -6.51
CA PRO A 159 -6.71 13.93 -5.69
C PRO A 159 -7.45 15.25 -5.47
N VAL A 160 -6.74 16.37 -5.48
CA VAL A 160 -7.29 17.70 -5.18
C VAL A 160 -7.93 18.36 -6.41
N VAL A 161 -7.35 18.15 -7.59
CA VAL A 161 -7.75 18.81 -8.84
C VAL A 161 -8.35 17.81 -9.83
N PHE A 162 -7.56 16.82 -10.27
CA PHE A 162 -7.98 15.94 -11.38
C PHE A 162 -9.11 15.01 -10.98
N GLU A 163 -8.95 14.28 -9.88
CA GLU A 163 -9.96 13.36 -9.35
C GLU A 163 -11.25 14.08 -8.94
N ARG A 164 -11.12 15.27 -8.35
CA ARG A 164 -12.27 16.00 -7.82
C ARG A 164 -13.16 16.56 -8.94
N PHE A 165 -12.55 17.09 -10.00
CA PHE A 165 -13.26 17.89 -11.00
C PHE A 165 -13.43 17.20 -12.36
N LEU A 166 -12.65 16.16 -12.66
CA LEU A 166 -12.63 15.55 -14.00
C LEU A 166 -13.01 14.05 -13.94
N PRO A 167 -13.96 13.61 -14.76
CA PRO A 167 -14.17 12.18 -15.02
C PRO A 167 -12.94 11.53 -15.69
N LEU A 168 -12.76 10.22 -15.49
CA LEU A 168 -11.59 9.46 -15.92
C LEU A 168 -11.31 9.56 -17.42
N ARG A 169 -12.35 9.52 -18.26
CA ARG A 169 -12.21 9.66 -19.71
C ARG A 169 -11.63 11.02 -20.13
N TYR A 170 -11.97 12.09 -19.41
CA TYR A 170 -11.36 13.41 -19.66
C TYR A 170 -9.92 13.46 -19.18
N GLN A 171 -9.60 12.74 -18.09
CA GLN A 171 -8.22 12.64 -17.60
C GLN A 171 -7.32 11.90 -18.62
N THR A 172 -7.73 10.75 -19.16
CA THR A 172 -6.93 9.99 -20.12
C THR A 172 -6.76 10.72 -21.46
N ASN A 173 -7.80 11.37 -21.96
CA ASN A 173 -7.73 12.18 -23.18
C ASN A 173 -6.88 13.44 -22.98
N GLY A 174 -7.09 14.16 -21.86
CA GLY A 174 -6.29 15.35 -21.53
C GLY A 174 -4.81 15.01 -21.36
N TRP A 175 -4.49 13.89 -20.72
CA TRP A 175 -3.13 13.39 -20.62
C TRP A 175 -2.53 13.05 -21.99
N SER A 176 -3.30 12.41 -22.87
CA SER A 176 -2.86 12.07 -24.24
C SER A 176 -2.54 13.32 -25.06
N VAL A 177 -3.37 14.37 -24.96
CA VAL A 177 -3.09 15.67 -25.61
C VAL A 177 -1.83 16.31 -25.03
N ALA A 178 -1.67 16.29 -23.70
CA ALA A 178 -0.48 16.83 -23.05
C ALA A 178 0.80 16.07 -23.43
N PHE A 179 0.71 14.75 -23.64
CA PHE A 179 1.82 13.94 -24.16
C PHE A 179 2.26 14.37 -25.56
N VAL A 180 1.32 14.63 -26.47
CA VAL A 180 1.65 15.12 -27.82
C VAL A 180 2.33 16.49 -27.73
N GLY A 181 1.83 17.40 -26.88
CA GLY A 181 2.48 18.68 -26.60
C GLY A 181 3.91 18.51 -26.08
N PHE A 182 4.10 17.61 -25.10
CA PHE A 182 5.43 17.25 -24.60
C PHE A 182 6.35 16.70 -25.70
N ALA A 183 5.85 15.82 -26.56
CA ALA A 183 6.64 15.21 -27.64
C ALA A 183 7.16 16.28 -28.62
N LEU A 184 6.36 17.31 -28.93
CA LEU A 184 6.79 18.44 -29.76
C LEU A 184 7.91 19.25 -29.09
N ILE A 185 7.80 19.55 -27.80
CA ILE A 185 8.83 20.28 -27.05
C ILE A 185 10.12 19.44 -26.96
N CYS A 186 9.99 18.12 -26.74
CA CYS A 186 11.13 17.21 -26.68
C CYS A 186 11.83 17.07 -28.04
N ALA A 187 11.08 16.99 -29.14
CA ALA A 187 11.64 17.00 -30.48
C ALA A 187 12.41 18.30 -30.77
N TYR A 188 11.91 19.44 -30.28
CA TYR A 188 12.61 20.71 -30.38
C TYR A 188 13.93 20.72 -29.59
N CYS A 189 13.96 20.20 -28.36
CA CYS A 189 15.22 20.00 -27.62
C CYS A 189 16.21 19.11 -28.38
N ALA A 190 15.72 18.02 -28.96
CA ALA A 190 16.56 17.10 -29.73
C ALA A 190 17.15 17.75 -30.99
N TRP A 191 16.38 18.63 -31.65
CA TRP A 191 16.86 19.42 -32.79
C TRP A 191 17.95 20.42 -32.39
N GLN A 192 17.84 21.09 -31.23
CA GLN A 192 18.89 21.99 -30.74
C GLN A 192 20.23 21.29 -30.50
N VAL A 193 20.22 20.07 -29.95
CA VAL A 193 21.45 19.26 -29.78
C VAL A 193 22.10 18.97 -31.12
N LYS A 194 21.30 18.69 -32.16
CA LYS A 194 21.81 18.44 -33.51
C LYS A 194 22.51 19.68 -34.07
N GLU A 195 21.94 20.86 -33.87
CA GLU A 195 22.48 22.14 -34.36
C GLU A 195 23.80 22.51 -33.64
N SER A 196 23.84 22.43 -32.31
CA SER A 196 25.05 22.73 -31.54
C SER A 196 26.23 21.81 -31.89
N LEU A 197 25.95 20.56 -32.23
CA LEU A 197 26.96 19.58 -32.63
C LEU A 197 27.44 19.76 -34.08
N GLN A 198 26.63 20.39 -34.93
CA GLN A 198 27.07 20.79 -36.27
C GLN A 198 28.02 21.99 -36.18
N GLU A 199 27.81 22.89 -35.22
CA GLU A 199 28.70 24.03 -34.96
C GLU A 199 30.03 23.62 -34.30
N GLU A 200 30.03 22.69 -33.33
CA GLU A 200 31.27 22.16 -32.73
C GLU A 200 32.11 21.32 -33.69
N GLY A 201 31.49 20.72 -34.72
CA GLY A 201 32.19 20.03 -35.80
C GLY A 201 33.15 20.92 -36.61
N GLN A 202 33.10 22.25 -36.45
CA GLN A 202 34.02 23.23 -37.06
C GLN A 202 35.09 23.79 -36.10
N LYS A 203 35.05 23.48 -34.80
CA LYS A 203 36.08 23.90 -33.83
C LYS A 203 36.79 22.69 -33.25
N SER A 204 37.97 22.38 -33.78
CA SER A 204 38.80 21.28 -33.33
C SER A 204 39.45 21.55 -31.96
N THR A 205 39.17 20.62 -31.02
CA THR A 205 40.00 20.10 -29.91
C THR A 205 40.47 21.06 -28.80
N GLU A 206 39.83 20.93 -27.64
CA GLU A 206 40.53 20.58 -26.40
C GLU A 206 39.87 19.35 -25.79
N VAL A 207 40.63 18.26 -25.69
CA VAL A 207 40.23 17.03 -25.01
C VAL A 207 40.39 17.28 -23.51
N PRO A 208 39.36 17.04 -22.67
CA PRO A 208 39.52 17.12 -21.22
C PRO A 208 40.65 16.19 -20.79
N THR A 209 41.54 16.68 -19.92
CA THR A 209 42.71 15.98 -19.42
C THR A 209 42.39 14.56 -18.95
N THR A 210 43.25 13.61 -19.34
CA THR A 210 43.17 12.17 -19.07
C THR A 210 43.03 11.79 -17.59
N ALA A 211 43.38 12.67 -16.65
CA ALA A 211 43.29 12.43 -15.21
C ALA A 211 41.85 12.35 -14.65
N GLU A 212 40.85 12.94 -15.32
CA GLU A 212 39.45 12.92 -14.85
C GLU A 212 38.62 11.75 -15.39
N ARG A 213 39.08 11.08 -16.46
CA ARG A 213 38.45 9.87 -17.02
C ARG A 213 38.75 8.59 -16.23
N ASP A 214 39.76 8.61 -15.35
CA ASP A 214 40.33 7.39 -14.74
C ASP A 214 39.64 6.92 -13.45
N ASN A 215 38.63 7.62 -12.93
CA ASN A 215 37.89 7.20 -11.74
C ASN A 215 36.53 6.59 -12.08
N ASN A 216 36.54 5.49 -12.84
CA ASN A 216 35.34 4.65 -13.00
C ASN A 216 34.83 4.25 -11.60
N PRO A 217 33.52 4.43 -11.31
CA PRO A 217 32.99 4.05 -10.01
C PRO A 217 33.18 2.55 -9.79
N GLY A 218 33.90 2.19 -8.72
CA GLY A 218 34.15 0.80 -8.39
C GLY A 218 32.86 0.04 -8.06
N PRO A 219 32.84 -1.31 -8.20
CA PRO A 219 31.65 -2.12 -8.00
C PRO A 219 31.04 -1.96 -6.60
N ALA A 220 31.85 -1.77 -5.56
CA ALA A 220 31.36 -1.53 -4.20
C ALA A 220 30.52 -0.24 -4.08
N LEU A 221 30.94 0.83 -4.77
CA LEU A 221 30.20 2.10 -4.78
C LEU A 221 28.89 1.97 -5.55
N MET A 222 28.94 1.29 -6.70
CA MET A 222 27.74 1.01 -7.50
C MET A 222 26.74 0.15 -6.73
N SER A 223 27.19 -0.90 -6.05
CA SER A 223 26.34 -1.73 -5.19
C SER A 223 25.72 -0.90 -4.06
N LEU A 224 26.47 0.01 -3.45
CA LEU A 224 25.93 0.90 -2.42
C LEU A 224 24.85 1.83 -2.97
N TRP A 225 25.01 2.36 -4.20
CA TRP A 225 23.97 3.15 -4.86
C TRP A 225 22.68 2.33 -5.05
N VAL A 226 22.82 1.11 -5.58
CA VAL A 226 21.68 0.21 -5.82
C VAL A 226 20.99 -0.14 -4.50
N LEU A 227 21.74 -0.50 -3.46
CA LEU A 227 21.18 -0.93 -2.17
C LEU A 227 20.49 0.22 -1.42
N LEU A 228 21.06 1.43 -1.43
CA LEU A 228 20.42 2.61 -0.81
C LEU A 228 19.11 2.96 -1.52
N ALA A 229 19.09 2.90 -2.85
CA ALA A 229 17.89 3.15 -3.64
C ALA A 229 16.84 2.05 -3.44
N ALA A 230 17.26 0.78 -3.36
CA ALA A 230 16.38 -0.36 -3.09
C ALA A 230 15.75 -0.29 -1.71
N CYS A 231 16.53 0.07 -0.68
CA CYS A 231 16.02 0.25 0.66
C CYS A 231 15.01 1.40 0.74
N GLY A 232 15.30 2.55 0.12
CA GLY A 232 14.36 3.67 0.09
C GLY A 232 13.05 3.34 -0.64
N SER A 233 13.14 2.74 -1.83
CA SER A 233 11.96 2.31 -2.61
C SER A 233 11.15 1.22 -1.89
N GLY A 234 11.84 0.25 -1.27
CA GLY A 234 11.20 -0.77 -0.47
C GLY A 234 10.48 -0.18 0.75
N LEU A 235 11.11 0.73 1.50
CA LEU A 235 10.49 1.40 2.65
C LEU A 235 9.23 2.15 2.25
N LEU A 236 9.26 2.87 1.13
CA LEU A 236 8.08 3.52 0.55
C LEU A 236 6.93 2.53 0.37
N MET A 237 7.17 1.39 -0.27
CA MET A 237 6.12 0.40 -0.54
C MET A 237 5.66 -0.31 0.73
N ALA A 238 6.57 -0.69 1.61
CA ALA A 238 6.25 -1.35 2.88
C ALA A 238 5.43 -0.44 3.82
N THR A 239 5.77 0.85 3.93
CA THR A 239 4.97 1.82 4.66
C THR A 239 3.59 2.02 4.03
N THR A 240 3.51 2.05 2.69
CA THR A 240 2.23 2.16 1.99
C THR A 240 1.32 0.96 2.26
N ASN A 241 1.85 -0.26 2.18
CA ASN A 241 1.11 -1.49 2.50
C ASN A 241 0.56 -1.48 3.93
N ARG A 242 1.40 -1.08 4.91
CA ARG A 242 0.98 -0.98 6.31
C ARG A 242 -0.18 0.00 6.48
N LEU A 243 -0.06 1.21 5.92
CA LEU A 243 -1.11 2.22 5.99
C LEU A 243 -2.41 1.78 5.29
N CYS A 244 -2.32 1.07 4.16
CA CYS A 244 -3.50 0.60 3.42
C CYS A 244 -4.24 -0.53 4.14
N MET A 245 -3.52 -1.40 4.86
CA MET A 245 -4.16 -2.45 5.66
C MET A 245 -4.92 -1.90 6.85
N ASP A 246 -4.30 -0.96 7.58
CA ASP A 246 -4.82 -0.47 8.85
C ASP A 246 -5.95 0.56 8.69
N VAL A 247 -6.03 1.24 7.54
CA VAL A 247 -6.96 2.33 7.30
C VAL A 247 -7.97 1.98 6.21
N ALA A 248 -7.58 2.08 4.95
CA ALA A 248 -8.42 1.82 3.79
C ALA A 248 -7.57 1.86 2.52
N VAL A 249 -8.05 1.24 1.46
CA VAL A 249 -7.38 1.19 0.16
C VAL A 249 -7.85 2.37 -0.69
N ILE A 250 -7.29 3.55 -0.43
CA ILE A 250 -7.71 4.81 -1.06
C ILE A 250 -6.52 5.48 -1.74
N PRO A 251 -6.64 5.96 -3.01
CA PRO A 251 -5.56 6.63 -3.73
C PRO A 251 -4.84 7.74 -2.95
N LEU A 252 -5.58 8.48 -2.11
CA LEU A 252 -5.02 9.53 -1.25
C LEU A 252 -3.91 9.01 -0.31
N LEU A 253 -4.10 7.81 0.26
CA LEU A 253 -3.13 7.22 1.19
C LEU A 253 -1.88 6.71 0.49
N TRP A 254 -1.95 6.44 -0.82
CA TRP A 254 -0.79 6.06 -1.64
C TRP A 254 0.07 7.26 -2.02
N ILE A 255 -0.57 8.40 -2.26
CA ILE A 255 0.07 9.62 -2.72
C ILE A 255 0.98 10.21 -1.63
N LEU A 256 0.59 10.11 -0.36
CA LEU A 256 1.36 10.70 0.74
C LEU A 256 2.78 10.09 0.88
N PRO A 257 2.96 8.76 1.04
CA PRO A 257 4.28 8.14 1.08
C PRO A 257 5.12 8.45 -0.16
N LEU A 258 4.50 8.40 -1.36
CA LEU A 258 5.20 8.65 -2.61
C LEU A 258 5.62 10.12 -2.76
N ALA A 259 4.80 11.07 -2.32
CA ALA A 259 5.15 12.48 -2.27
C ALA A 259 6.31 12.74 -1.29
N ILE A 260 6.32 12.10 -0.12
CA ILE A 260 7.45 12.14 0.82
C ILE A 260 8.72 11.60 0.16
N TYR A 261 8.61 10.49 -0.56
CA TYR A 261 9.73 9.90 -1.28
C TYR A 261 10.33 10.86 -2.32
N LEU A 262 9.50 11.49 -3.14
CA LEU A 262 9.97 12.47 -4.12
C LEU A 262 10.50 13.75 -3.46
N LEU A 263 9.86 14.22 -2.40
CA LEU A 263 10.30 15.40 -1.64
C LEU A 263 11.73 15.23 -1.13
N THR A 264 12.07 14.05 -0.59
CA THR A 264 13.44 13.80 -0.11
C THR A 264 14.46 13.81 -1.26
N PHE A 265 14.12 13.35 -2.46
CA PHE A 265 14.98 13.54 -3.64
C PHE A 265 15.13 15.00 -4.04
N VAL A 266 14.04 15.78 -4.04
CA VAL A 266 14.06 17.23 -4.32
C VAL A 266 15.02 17.93 -3.35
N ILE A 267 14.86 17.69 -2.04
CA ILE A 267 15.67 18.31 -0.99
C ILE A 267 17.14 17.91 -1.13
N CYS A 268 17.43 16.61 -1.26
CA CYS A 268 18.81 16.10 -1.26
C CYS A 268 19.60 16.46 -2.54
N PHE A 269 18.95 16.58 -3.70
CA PHE A 269 19.61 16.87 -4.97
C PHE A 269 19.60 18.35 -5.38
N ASP A 270 18.81 19.20 -4.72
CA ASP A 270 18.83 20.66 -4.97
C ASP A 270 20.15 21.30 -4.52
N HIS A 271 20.53 21.05 -3.26
CA HIS A 271 21.75 21.63 -2.67
C HIS A 271 22.30 20.80 -1.49
N ASP A 272 23.62 20.66 -1.43
CA ASP A 272 24.35 19.92 -0.39
C ASP A 272 24.13 20.41 1.05
N ARG A 273 23.55 21.61 1.24
CA ARG A 273 23.33 22.20 2.56
C ARG A 273 22.12 21.62 3.29
N TRP A 274 21.19 21.01 2.56
CA TRP A 274 19.92 20.53 3.12
C TRP A 274 20.08 19.23 3.90
N TYR A 275 20.94 18.32 3.41
CA TYR A 275 21.21 17.06 4.08
C TYR A 275 22.38 17.19 5.07
N VAL A 276 22.02 17.43 6.33
CA VAL A 276 22.98 17.53 7.44
C VAL A 276 23.08 16.17 8.15
N ARG A 277 24.10 15.36 7.81
CA ARG A 277 24.32 14.02 8.38
C ARG A 277 24.11 13.93 9.90
N PRO A 278 24.73 14.79 10.74
CA PRO A 278 24.55 14.72 12.19
C PRO A 278 23.10 14.85 12.64
N LEU A 279 22.31 15.71 12.00
CA LEU A 279 20.91 15.93 12.36
C LEU A 279 20.10 14.66 12.10
N PHE A 280 20.16 14.13 10.88
CA PHE A 280 19.33 12.98 10.50
C PHE A 280 19.74 11.71 11.24
N PHE A 281 21.03 11.51 11.53
CA PHE A 281 21.48 10.36 12.31
C PHE A 281 21.09 10.46 13.79
N VAL A 282 20.93 11.66 14.35
CA VAL A 282 20.35 11.86 15.70
C VAL A 282 18.84 11.64 15.70
N LEU A 283 18.16 11.97 14.60
CA LEU A 283 16.72 11.74 14.45
C LEU A 283 16.38 10.27 14.16
N MET A 284 17.29 9.52 13.54
CA MET A 284 17.09 8.09 13.24
C MET A 284 16.67 7.28 14.48
N PRO A 285 17.33 7.33 15.64
CA PRO A 285 16.87 6.61 16.84
C PRO A 285 15.40 6.86 17.23
N ILE A 286 14.86 8.06 16.95
CA ILE A 286 13.47 8.41 17.25
C ILE A 286 12.51 7.61 16.38
N THR A 287 12.88 7.30 15.13
CA THR A 287 12.02 6.56 14.20
C THR A 287 11.74 5.13 14.67
N ILE A 288 12.66 4.56 15.46
CA ILE A 288 12.50 3.25 16.11
C ILE A 288 11.41 3.32 17.16
N VAL A 289 11.44 4.36 17.99
CA VAL A 289 10.47 4.54 19.06
C VAL A 289 9.10 4.76 18.44
N THR A 290 9.00 5.59 17.40
CA THR A 290 7.73 5.80 16.70
C THR A 290 7.25 4.53 15.99
N ALA A 291 8.12 3.81 15.29
CA ALA A 291 7.79 2.56 14.63
C ALA A 291 7.39 1.47 15.64
N GLY A 292 8.15 1.29 16.72
CA GLY A 292 7.86 0.30 17.77
C GLY A 292 6.58 0.60 18.54
N ILE A 293 6.27 1.88 18.82
CA ILE A 293 4.96 2.27 19.39
C ILE A 293 3.84 1.98 18.40
N SER A 294 4.00 2.32 17.12
CA SER A 294 2.98 2.05 16.10
C SER A 294 2.79 0.56 15.82
N LEU A 295 3.86 -0.25 15.86
CA LEU A 295 3.79 -1.70 15.73
C LEU A 295 3.09 -2.31 16.95
N SER A 296 3.52 -1.96 18.16
CA SER A 296 2.95 -2.51 19.39
C SER A 296 1.51 -2.11 19.67
N LYS A 297 1.10 -0.90 19.30
CA LYS A 297 -0.29 -0.42 19.46
C LYS A 297 -1.20 -0.77 18.28
N GLY A 298 -0.65 -1.00 17.08
CA GLY A 298 -1.45 -1.18 15.86
C GLY A 298 -2.49 -0.06 15.69
N VAL A 299 -3.75 -0.38 15.34
CA VAL A 299 -4.88 0.57 15.40
C VAL A 299 -5.58 0.81 16.73
N ASP A 300 -5.02 0.40 17.87
CA ASP A 300 -5.45 1.04 19.13
C ASP A 300 -4.88 2.48 19.19
N GLN A 301 -3.94 2.78 18.30
CA GLN A 301 -3.46 4.12 18.04
C GLN A 301 -4.41 4.87 17.08
N PRO A 302 -4.75 6.14 17.34
CA PRO A 302 -5.54 6.94 16.39
C PRO A 302 -4.88 7.03 15.01
N ILE A 303 -5.69 6.96 13.94
CA ILE A 303 -5.25 7.01 12.54
C ILE A 303 -4.29 8.16 12.24
N MET A 304 -4.60 9.38 12.70
CA MET A 304 -3.73 10.54 12.47
C MET A 304 -2.34 10.34 13.08
N THR A 305 -2.27 9.66 14.22
CA THR A 305 -0.99 9.34 14.87
C THR A 305 -0.24 8.26 14.09
N GLN A 306 -0.91 7.29 13.48
CA GLN A 306 -0.27 6.29 12.62
C GLN A 306 0.25 6.91 11.32
N ILE A 307 -0.57 7.72 10.65
CA ILE A 307 -0.17 8.44 9.43
C ILE A 307 1.02 9.36 9.71
N THR A 308 0.97 10.13 10.81
CA THR A 308 2.07 11.04 11.17
C THR A 308 3.33 10.29 11.60
N ALA A 309 3.22 9.23 12.42
CA ALA A 309 4.37 8.43 12.83
C ALA A 309 5.01 7.66 11.67
N GLY A 310 4.19 7.07 10.79
CA GLY A 310 4.64 6.38 9.58
C GLY A 310 5.30 7.34 8.58
N SER A 311 4.68 8.49 8.34
CA SER A 311 5.24 9.54 7.46
C SER A 311 6.54 10.11 8.00
N PHE A 312 6.63 10.35 9.32
CA PHE A 312 7.84 10.82 9.97
C PHE A 312 8.97 9.79 9.86
N THR A 313 8.68 8.53 10.19
CA THR A 313 9.65 7.43 10.09
C THR A 313 10.17 7.29 8.65
N LEU A 314 9.26 7.27 7.69
CA LEU A 314 9.59 7.19 6.27
C LEU A 314 10.45 8.38 5.84
N PHE A 315 10.07 9.62 6.16
CA PHE A 315 10.82 10.82 5.79
C PHE A 315 12.25 10.80 6.31
N ILE A 316 12.46 10.47 7.59
CA ILE A 316 13.80 10.44 8.19
C ILE A 316 14.68 9.35 7.55
N CYS A 317 14.15 8.14 7.38
CA CYS A 317 14.89 7.05 6.74
C CYS A 317 15.24 7.37 5.28
N LEU A 318 14.30 7.95 4.53
CA LEU A 318 14.53 8.38 3.15
C LEU A 318 15.52 9.54 3.04
N MET A 319 15.48 10.51 3.96
CA MET A 319 16.50 11.57 4.02
C MET A 319 17.90 10.99 4.23
N CYS A 320 18.04 9.94 5.03
CA CYS A 320 19.30 9.21 5.15
C CYS A 320 19.67 8.50 3.83
N CYS A 321 18.80 7.66 3.26
CA CYS A 321 19.10 6.93 2.03
C CYS A 321 19.43 7.87 0.85
N HIS A 322 18.56 8.84 0.58
CA HIS A 322 18.70 9.78 -0.54
C HIS A 322 19.78 10.82 -0.29
N GLY A 323 20.00 11.24 0.96
CA GLY A 323 21.09 12.13 1.32
C GLY A 323 22.46 11.49 1.13
N GLU A 324 22.61 10.22 1.51
CA GLU A 324 23.82 9.44 1.23
C GLU A 324 24.02 9.22 -0.27
N LEU A 325 22.96 8.90 -1.03
CA LEU A 325 23.01 8.83 -2.49
C LEU A 325 23.50 10.14 -3.09
N ALA A 326 22.88 11.27 -2.73
CA ALA A 326 23.22 12.59 -3.26
C ALA A 326 24.67 12.98 -2.98
N ARG A 327 25.22 12.59 -1.81
CA ARG A 327 26.63 12.81 -1.48
C ARG A 327 27.59 11.91 -2.25
N LEU A 328 27.16 10.71 -2.60
CA LEU A 328 27.94 9.72 -3.35
C LEU A 328 27.77 9.86 -4.87
N ARG A 329 27.12 10.93 -5.35
CA ARG A 329 26.94 11.20 -6.78
C ARG A 329 28.30 11.32 -7.48
N PRO A 330 28.50 10.67 -8.64
CA PRO A 330 29.77 10.73 -9.34
C PRO A 330 29.92 12.03 -10.13
N HIS A 331 31.04 12.18 -10.83
CA HIS A 331 31.20 13.22 -11.83
C HIS A 331 30.18 13.07 -12.98
N SER A 332 29.86 14.17 -13.67
CA SER A 332 28.82 14.25 -14.71
C SER A 332 29.04 13.29 -15.89
N CYS A 333 30.27 12.81 -16.10
CA CYS A 333 30.60 11.79 -17.09
C CYS A 333 29.94 10.42 -16.82
N HIS A 334 29.62 10.10 -15.55
CA HIS A 334 28.95 8.85 -15.15
C HIS A 334 27.48 9.06 -14.77
N LEU A 335 26.90 10.20 -15.13
CA LEU A 335 25.54 10.61 -14.74
C LEU A 335 24.47 9.55 -15.09
N THR A 336 24.48 9.05 -16.31
CA THR A 336 23.46 8.09 -16.77
C THR A 336 23.63 6.71 -16.11
N LEU A 337 24.87 6.30 -15.82
CA LEU A 337 25.15 5.06 -15.08
C LEU A 337 24.65 5.17 -13.64
N TYR A 338 24.85 6.32 -13.01
CA TYR A 338 24.37 6.60 -11.66
C TYR A 338 22.83 6.57 -11.58
N TYR A 339 22.16 7.22 -12.52
CA TYR A 339 20.70 7.15 -12.61
C TYR A 339 20.20 5.73 -12.87
N LEU A 340 20.87 4.98 -13.75
CA LEU A 340 20.56 3.57 -13.98
C LEU A 340 20.68 2.74 -12.69
N ALA A 341 21.72 2.96 -11.88
CA ALA A 341 21.89 2.28 -10.59
C ALA A 341 20.77 2.63 -9.60
N ILE A 342 20.33 3.89 -9.55
CA ILE A 342 19.18 4.32 -8.73
C ILE A 342 17.89 3.63 -9.20
N ALA A 343 17.62 3.63 -10.51
CA ALA A 343 16.43 2.98 -11.06
C ALA A 343 16.43 1.46 -10.85
N LEU A 344 17.60 0.82 -10.97
CA LEU A 344 17.78 -0.60 -10.67
C LEU A 344 17.47 -0.90 -9.20
N GLY A 345 18.02 -0.09 -8.28
CA GLY A 345 17.69 -0.19 -6.87
C GLY A 345 16.19 -0.02 -6.63
N GLY A 346 15.58 1.01 -7.22
CA GLY A 346 14.15 1.26 -7.15
C GLY A 346 13.30 0.05 -7.51
N ALA A 347 13.59 -0.59 -8.65
CA ALA A 347 12.91 -1.79 -9.12
C ALA A 347 13.17 -3.01 -8.21
N LEU A 348 14.40 -3.22 -7.74
CA LEU A 348 14.72 -4.32 -6.81
C LEU A 348 13.98 -4.18 -5.48
N GLY A 349 13.88 -2.96 -4.94
CA GLY A 349 13.08 -2.68 -3.75
C GLY A 349 11.60 -3.01 -3.95
N GLY A 350 11.05 -2.70 -5.13
CA GLY A 350 9.68 -3.05 -5.47
C GLY A 350 9.44 -4.54 -5.68
N ILE A 351 10.33 -5.23 -6.40
CA ILE A 351 10.27 -6.70 -6.58
C ILE A 351 10.31 -7.40 -5.22
N PHE A 352 11.14 -6.91 -4.29
CA PHE A 352 11.20 -7.47 -2.94
C PHE A 352 9.85 -7.37 -2.22
N VAL A 353 9.21 -6.19 -2.21
CA VAL A 353 7.94 -5.98 -1.49
C VAL A 353 6.75 -6.62 -2.20
N ALA A 354 6.70 -6.57 -3.53
CA ALA A 354 5.55 -6.99 -4.33
C ALA A 354 5.52 -8.50 -4.62
N ILE A 355 6.68 -9.14 -4.76
CA ILE A 355 6.78 -10.55 -5.20
C ILE A 355 7.48 -11.42 -4.16
N VAL A 356 8.68 -11.02 -3.72
CA VAL A 356 9.49 -11.89 -2.84
C VAL A 356 8.87 -12.00 -1.45
N SER A 357 8.45 -10.88 -0.86
CA SER A 357 7.91 -10.88 0.51
C SER A 357 6.61 -11.70 0.62
N PRO A 358 5.60 -11.55 -0.26
CA PRO A 358 4.39 -12.37 -0.22
C PRO A 358 4.65 -13.86 -0.50
N ALA A 359 5.61 -14.19 -1.36
CA ALA A 359 5.92 -15.58 -1.70
C ALA A 359 6.69 -16.32 -0.59
N VAL A 360 7.48 -15.59 0.21
CA VAL A 360 8.32 -16.18 1.27
C VAL A 360 7.63 -16.10 2.63
N PHE A 361 6.80 -15.10 2.88
CA PHE A 361 6.25 -14.84 4.20
C PHE A 361 4.71 -14.76 4.22
N SER A 362 4.11 -15.46 5.19
CA SER A 362 2.67 -15.40 5.48
C SER A 362 2.21 -14.13 6.20
N ASN A 363 3.13 -13.24 6.59
CA ASN A 363 2.84 -11.95 7.21
C ASN A 363 3.69 -10.83 6.57
N ILE A 364 3.40 -9.57 6.90
CA ILE A 364 4.05 -8.38 6.33
C ILE A 364 5.34 -8.04 7.08
N TRP A 365 6.40 -8.77 6.71
CA TRP A 365 7.74 -8.61 7.28
C TRP A 365 8.57 -7.55 6.58
N GLU A 366 8.20 -7.14 5.36
CA GLU A 366 8.99 -6.22 4.55
C GLU A 366 9.32 -4.90 5.29
N TYR A 367 8.38 -4.34 6.06
CA TYR A 367 8.60 -3.10 6.81
C TYR A 367 9.72 -3.25 7.86
N HIS A 368 9.69 -4.34 8.61
CA HIS A 368 10.67 -4.65 9.65
C HIS A 368 12.06 -4.85 9.05
N LEU A 369 12.14 -5.66 7.99
CA LEU A 369 13.39 -6.00 7.31
C LEU A 369 14.03 -4.76 6.65
N LEU A 370 13.23 -3.93 5.99
CA LEU A 370 13.71 -2.73 5.30
C LEU A 370 14.12 -1.62 6.28
N LEU A 371 13.43 -1.49 7.42
CA LEU A 371 13.86 -0.59 8.48
C LEU A 371 15.24 -1.01 9.01
N ALA A 372 15.43 -2.29 9.34
CA ALA A 372 16.73 -2.81 9.75
C ALA A 372 17.82 -2.62 8.67
N ALA A 373 17.49 -2.89 7.40
CA ALA A 373 18.40 -2.68 6.27
C ALA A 373 18.82 -1.20 6.13
N CYS A 374 17.91 -0.24 6.39
CA CYS A 374 18.23 1.19 6.34
C CYS A 374 19.33 1.57 7.33
N TYR A 375 19.24 1.11 8.59
CA TYR A 375 20.28 1.37 9.59
C TYR A 375 21.61 0.74 9.19
N LEU A 376 21.57 -0.51 8.72
CA LEU A 376 22.76 -1.21 8.26
C LEU A 376 23.46 -0.45 7.12
N LEU A 377 22.71 -0.02 6.11
CA LEU A 377 23.26 0.69 4.96
C LEU A 377 23.82 2.07 5.32
N VAL A 378 23.14 2.82 6.20
CA VAL A 378 23.64 4.09 6.73
C VAL A 378 24.93 3.88 7.51
N LEU A 379 25.02 2.82 8.31
CA LEU A 379 26.24 2.49 9.03
C LEU A 379 27.38 2.15 8.06
N VAL A 380 27.12 1.31 7.04
CA VAL A 380 28.09 0.97 5.99
C VAL A 380 28.59 2.21 5.24
N SER A 381 27.72 3.18 4.94
CA SER A 381 28.12 4.40 4.22
C SER A 381 29.06 5.32 5.04
N VAL A 382 29.00 5.20 6.37
CA VAL A 382 29.77 6.02 7.32
C VAL A 382 31.10 5.36 7.70
N VAL A 383 31.16 4.02 7.75
CA VAL A 383 32.34 3.25 8.17
C VAL A 383 33.64 3.67 7.48
N PRO A 384 33.74 3.85 6.14
CA PRO A 384 35.00 4.23 5.50
C PRO A 384 35.54 5.60 5.93
N GLY A 385 34.65 6.55 6.25
CA GLY A 385 35.02 7.87 6.77
C GLY A 385 35.48 7.79 8.22
N THR A 386 34.71 7.06 9.04
CA THR A 386 35.05 6.81 10.44
C THR A 386 36.34 6.01 10.58
N MET A 387 36.60 5.03 9.71
CA MET A 387 37.79 4.18 9.77
C MET A 387 39.06 4.94 9.36
N ARG A 388 38.97 5.85 8.37
CA ARG A 388 40.06 6.79 8.06
C ARG A 388 40.34 7.73 9.23
N TRP A 389 39.31 8.20 9.91
CA TRP A 389 39.44 9.04 11.09
C TRP A 389 40.00 8.26 12.31
N LEU A 390 39.50 7.07 12.59
CA LEU A 390 39.98 6.19 13.67
C LEU A 390 41.45 5.83 13.48
N ARG A 391 41.88 5.56 12.24
CA ARG A 391 43.30 5.36 11.91
C ARG A 391 44.16 6.61 12.10
N SER A 392 43.56 7.80 12.09
CA SER A 392 44.25 9.07 12.35
C SER A 392 44.35 9.42 13.84
N LEU A 393 43.68 8.69 14.73
CA LEU A 393 43.79 8.86 16.18
C LEU A 393 44.93 7.98 16.71
N GLU A 394 45.86 8.57 17.45
CA GLU A 394 46.91 7.84 18.15
C GLU A 394 46.32 7.08 19.37
N GLY A 395 46.14 5.75 19.27
CA GLY A 395 45.62 4.92 20.36
C GLY A 395 45.89 3.42 20.18
N PRO A 396 45.78 2.60 21.26
CA PRO A 396 46.15 1.19 21.23
C PRO A 396 45.21 0.37 20.33
N ARG A 397 45.78 -0.23 19.28
CA ARG A 397 45.14 -1.06 18.24
C ARG A 397 44.16 -2.17 18.72
N PRO A 398 44.35 -2.88 19.87
CA PRO A 398 43.48 -4.01 20.22
C PRO A 398 42.05 -3.63 20.70
N LEU A 399 41.86 -2.47 21.34
CA LEU A 399 40.52 -1.99 21.72
C LEU A 399 39.67 -1.66 20.48
N TRP A 400 40.31 -1.16 19.42
CA TRP A 400 39.68 -0.86 18.14
C TRP A 400 39.27 -2.11 17.38
N LEU A 401 40.11 -3.14 17.38
CA LEU A 401 39.80 -4.44 16.76
C LEU A 401 38.63 -5.15 17.45
N GLY A 402 38.48 -5.04 18.78
CA GLY A 402 37.34 -5.57 19.52
C GLY A 402 36.00 -4.91 19.17
N ALA A 403 35.99 -3.57 19.02
CA ALA A 403 34.82 -2.84 18.53
C ALA A 403 34.50 -3.14 17.05
N ILE A 404 35.52 -3.46 16.24
CA ILE A 404 35.39 -3.83 14.83
C ILE A 404 34.88 -5.28 14.65
N LEU A 405 35.26 -6.20 15.54
CA LEU A 405 34.91 -7.63 15.46
C LEU A 405 33.57 -7.97 16.15
N THR A 406 33.12 -7.17 17.11
CA THR A 406 31.77 -7.29 17.70
C THR A 406 30.67 -7.04 16.67
N TRP A 407 30.96 -6.25 15.63
CA TRP A 407 30.05 -5.88 14.55
C TRP A 407 29.61 -7.05 13.65
N PRO A 408 30.50 -7.82 12.98
CA PRO A 408 30.10 -9.00 12.23
C PRO A 408 29.45 -10.07 13.11
N ALA A 409 29.90 -10.19 14.36
CA ALA A 409 29.37 -11.20 15.28
C ALA A 409 27.93 -10.92 15.70
N MET A 410 27.58 -9.68 16.04
CA MET A 410 26.19 -9.29 16.32
C MET A 410 25.31 -9.37 15.08
N LEU A 411 25.81 -8.95 13.91
CA LEU A 411 25.08 -9.06 12.64
C LEU A 411 24.85 -10.52 12.23
N LEU A 412 25.85 -11.38 12.40
CA LEU A 412 25.74 -12.82 12.15
C LEU A 412 24.77 -13.45 13.15
N ALA A 413 24.82 -13.09 14.43
CA ALA A 413 23.87 -13.57 15.43
C ALA A 413 22.43 -13.10 15.09
N MET A 414 22.24 -11.87 14.64
CA MET A 414 20.94 -11.32 14.22
C MET A 414 20.41 -12.02 12.96
N LEU A 415 21.23 -12.15 11.91
CA LEU A 415 20.87 -12.88 10.69
C LEU A 415 20.54 -14.34 11.03
N THR A 416 21.31 -14.96 11.91
CA THR A 416 21.08 -16.34 12.36
C THR A 416 19.76 -16.46 13.12
N LEU A 417 19.45 -15.57 14.07
CA LEU A 417 18.17 -15.60 14.81
C LEU A 417 16.95 -15.34 13.90
N ILE A 418 17.08 -14.43 12.93
CA ILE A 418 16.06 -14.18 11.90
C ILE A 418 15.88 -15.44 11.04
N ILE A 419 16.96 -15.99 10.49
CA ILE A 419 16.93 -17.20 9.64
C ILE A 419 16.35 -18.39 10.41
N LEU A 420 16.77 -18.61 11.67
CA LEU A 420 16.29 -19.71 12.50
C LEU A 420 14.78 -19.64 12.78
N ARG A 421 14.17 -18.45 12.82
CA ARG A 421 12.71 -18.28 12.99
C ARG A 421 11.92 -18.57 11.71
N PHE A 422 12.53 -18.38 10.54
CA PHE A 422 11.89 -18.62 9.24
C PHE A 422 12.16 -20.01 8.67
N LEU A 423 12.89 -20.86 9.41
CA LEU A 423 12.92 -22.29 9.13
C LEU A 423 11.56 -22.92 9.50
N PRO A 424 11.03 -23.86 8.71
CA PRO A 424 9.80 -24.58 9.04
C PRO A 424 9.92 -25.24 10.43
N ASP A 425 8.84 -25.22 11.21
CA ASP A 425 8.80 -25.74 12.60
C ASP A 425 9.30 -27.19 12.74
N ALA A 426 9.29 -27.97 11.65
CA ALA A 426 9.86 -29.31 11.59
C ALA A 426 11.37 -29.39 11.90
N TRP A 427 12.09 -28.26 11.97
CA TRP A 427 13.56 -28.23 12.08
C TRP A 427 14.08 -27.75 13.46
N LEU A 428 13.23 -27.25 14.37
CA LEU A 428 13.64 -26.71 15.68
C LEU A 428 12.69 -27.16 16.82
N PRO A 429 13.06 -28.18 17.61
CA PRO A 429 12.24 -28.67 18.71
C PRO A 429 12.60 -27.96 20.02
N PHE A 430 12.08 -26.75 20.28
CA PHE A 430 12.18 -26.17 21.63
C PHE A 430 10.99 -25.29 22.02
N THR A 431 10.10 -25.87 22.82
CA THR A 431 8.95 -25.23 23.47
C THR A 431 9.36 -24.73 24.86
N ALA A 432 9.56 -23.42 25.04
CA ALA A 432 9.69 -22.82 26.37
C ALA A 432 8.87 -21.52 26.47
N LYS A 433 7.93 -21.52 27.42
CA LYS A 433 6.84 -20.55 27.64
C LYS A 433 7.30 -19.10 27.89
N GLY A 434 6.53 -18.15 27.35
CA GLY A 434 6.92 -16.76 27.07
C GLY A 434 7.12 -15.80 28.26
N GLU A 435 6.35 -15.88 29.34
CA GLU A 435 6.30 -14.75 30.31
C GLU A 435 7.61 -14.50 31.11
N ALA A 436 8.41 -15.52 31.39
CA ALA A 436 9.66 -15.37 32.15
C ALA A 436 10.81 -14.85 31.28
N ILE A 437 10.80 -15.17 29.99
CA ILE A 437 11.73 -14.68 28.98
C ILE A 437 11.41 -13.19 28.73
N GLU A 438 10.14 -12.81 28.64
CA GLU A 438 9.72 -11.43 28.38
C GLU A 438 10.27 -10.37 29.37
N ARG A 439 10.23 -10.64 30.68
CA ARG A 439 10.67 -9.65 31.70
C ARG A 439 12.18 -9.54 31.83
N VAL A 440 12.89 -10.66 31.69
CA VAL A 440 14.36 -10.69 31.74
C VAL A 440 14.95 -10.04 30.49
N HIS A 441 14.29 -10.17 29.34
CA HIS A 441 14.70 -9.54 28.09
C HIS A 441 14.46 -8.02 28.07
N LEU A 442 13.33 -7.50 28.55
CA LEU A 442 13.12 -6.04 28.56
C LEU A 442 14.18 -5.31 29.43
N VAL A 443 14.51 -5.87 30.59
CA VAL A 443 15.45 -5.28 31.57
C VAL A 443 16.90 -5.35 31.10
N LEU A 444 17.35 -6.48 30.55
CA LEU A 444 18.73 -6.62 30.05
C LEU A 444 19.00 -5.76 28.80
N TRP A 445 17.98 -5.50 27.97
CA TRP A 445 18.16 -4.84 26.66
C TRP A 445 17.94 -3.33 26.69
N VAL A 446 16.89 -2.84 27.38
CA VAL A 446 16.72 -1.38 27.62
C VAL A 446 17.77 -0.90 28.60
N GLY A 447 18.03 -1.66 29.67
CA GLY A 447 19.09 -1.39 30.63
C GLY A 447 20.48 -1.45 29.98
N GLY A 448 20.76 -2.47 29.17
CA GLY A 448 22.03 -2.62 28.45
C GLY A 448 22.28 -1.51 27.43
N GLY A 449 21.28 -1.13 26.63
CA GLY A 449 21.39 -0.03 25.67
C GLY A 449 21.63 1.33 26.34
N VAL A 450 20.94 1.60 27.44
CA VAL A 450 21.12 2.84 28.24
C VAL A 450 22.50 2.87 28.91
N VAL A 451 22.91 1.77 29.54
CA VAL A 451 24.22 1.65 30.19
C VAL A 451 25.34 1.83 29.17
N LEU A 452 25.26 1.18 28.00
CA LEU A 452 26.27 1.29 26.96
C LEU A 452 26.30 2.68 26.31
N PHE A 453 25.16 3.34 26.15
CA PHE A 453 25.08 4.74 25.69
C PHE A 453 25.74 5.69 26.69
N ILE A 454 25.45 5.54 28.00
CA ILE A 454 26.07 6.33 29.07
C ILE A 454 27.58 6.03 29.14
N SER A 455 28.01 4.77 29.09
CA SER A 455 29.42 4.38 29.06
C SER A 455 30.16 4.98 27.87
N SER A 456 29.50 5.10 26.71
CA SER A 456 30.10 5.66 25.50
C SER A 456 30.18 7.19 25.53
N MET A 457 29.19 7.86 26.11
CA MET A 457 29.27 9.28 26.45
C MET A 457 30.39 9.56 27.47
N LEU A 458 30.56 8.67 28.45
CA LEU A 458 31.61 8.75 29.46
C LEU A 458 33.01 8.54 28.85
N ILE A 459 33.19 7.55 27.97
CA ILE A 459 34.45 7.32 27.24
C ILE A 459 34.80 8.53 26.37
N LEU A 460 33.83 9.16 25.72
CA LEU A 460 34.02 10.40 24.95
C LEU A 460 34.40 11.60 25.83
N HIS A 461 33.77 11.73 27.00
CA HIS A 461 34.10 12.78 27.97
C HIS A 461 35.53 12.60 28.51
N LEU A 462 35.91 11.36 28.86
CA LEU A 462 37.22 11.02 29.41
C LEU A 462 38.34 11.09 28.36
N SER A 463 38.08 10.72 27.10
CA SER A 463 39.04 10.86 26.00
C SER A 463 39.20 12.31 25.52
N GLY A 464 38.27 13.20 25.85
CA GLY A 464 38.29 14.61 25.49
C GLY A 464 39.16 15.53 26.35
N PHE A 465 39.69 15.04 27.49
CA PHE A 465 40.35 15.85 28.53
C PHE A 465 41.88 15.75 28.60
N LYS A 466 42.56 15.08 27.64
CA LYS A 466 44.00 15.27 27.50
C LYS A 466 44.28 16.62 26.84
N LYS A 467 44.53 17.63 27.67
CA LYS A 467 45.05 18.95 27.31
C LYS A 467 46.32 18.77 26.45
N SER A 468 46.26 19.18 25.18
CA SER A 468 47.44 19.59 24.43
C SER A 468 47.12 20.88 23.69
N GLY A 469 48.06 21.82 23.72
CA GLY A 469 47.87 23.25 23.52
C GLY A 469 47.46 23.71 22.12
N ASN A 470 47.10 24.99 22.05
CA ASN A 470 46.73 25.82 20.89
C ASN A 470 47.10 25.24 19.52
N ASP A 471 46.11 24.77 18.77
CA ASP A 471 46.24 24.48 17.35
C ASP A 471 44.93 24.88 16.61
N PRO A 472 44.98 25.53 15.42
CA PRO A 472 43.82 26.06 14.70
C PRO A 472 42.82 25.01 14.20
N GLY A 473 43.06 23.71 14.41
CA GLY A 473 42.20 22.59 13.98
C GLY A 473 40.88 22.41 14.76
N ARG A 474 40.46 23.39 15.57
CA ARG A 474 39.31 23.30 16.49
C ARG A 474 37.96 23.12 15.80
N GLU A 475 37.73 23.73 14.62
CA GLU A 475 36.50 23.56 13.84
C GLU A 475 36.34 22.13 13.30
N GLY A 476 37.45 21.51 12.89
CA GLY A 476 37.46 20.10 12.47
C GLY A 476 37.26 19.12 13.64
N MET A 477 37.73 19.46 14.84
CA MET A 477 37.67 18.57 16.02
C MET A 477 36.26 18.52 16.63
N LEU A 478 35.51 19.63 16.64
CA LEU A 478 34.12 19.67 17.10
C LEU A 478 33.20 18.84 16.18
N GLY A 479 33.37 18.99 14.86
CA GLY A 479 32.66 18.18 13.87
C GLY A 479 33.01 16.69 13.95
N LYS A 480 34.27 16.35 14.24
CA LYS A 480 34.73 14.96 14.45
C LYS A 480 34.14 14.35 15.73
N ARG A 481 34.11 15.08 16.85
CA ARG A 481 33.49 14.63 18.12
C ARG A 481 31.97 14.44 17.98
N LEU A 482 31.31 15.36 17.28
CA LEU A 482 29.88 15.24 16.95
C LEU A 482 29.62 14.00 16.09
N LEU A 483 30.46 13.73 15.09
CA LEU A 483 30.36 12.51 14.25
C LEU A 483 30.50 11.23 15.07
N THR A 484 31.35 11.21 16.11
CA THR A 484 31.50 10.05 17.01
C THR A 484 30.30 9.86 17.94
N VAL A 485 29.77 10.95 18.52
CA VAL A 485 28.52 10.91 19.32
C VAL A 485 27.38 10.37 18.47
N VAL A 486 27.27 10.83 17.24
CA VAL A 486 26.27 10.42 16.27
C VAL A 486 26.45 8.94 15.89
N PHE A 487 27.67 8.49 15.62
CA PHE A 487 27.96 7.08 15.32
C PHE A 487 27.59 6.16 16.49
N LEU A 488 27.94 6.54 17.72
CA LEU A 488 27.61 5.78 18.93
C LEU A 488 26.09 5.80 19.18
N ALA A 489 25.40 6.92 18.95
CA ALA A 489 23.95 7.01 19.07
C ALA A 489 23.24 6.07 18.07
N VAL A 490 23.65 6.05 16.80
CA VAL A 490 23.11 5.11 15.80
C VAL A 490 23.43 3.66 16.17
N TYR A 491 24.68 3.38 16.58
CA TYR A 491 25.13 2.05 17.01
C TYR A 491 24.34 1.50 18.21
N PHE A 492 24.16 2.29 19.27
CA PHE A 492 23.40 1.84 20.46
C PHE A 492 21.90 1.87 20.26
N SER A 493 21.40 2.67 19.31
CA SER A 493 19.97 2.63 18.94
C SER A 493 19.60 1.35 18.18
N ALA A 494 20.53 0.75 17.41
CA ALA A 494 20.28 -0.47 16.65
C ALA A 494 19.95 -1.70 17.52
N VAL A 495 20.40 -1.71 18.78
CA VAL A 495 20.18 -2.83 19.73
C VAL A 495 18.73 -2.88 20.24
N PRO A 496 18.13 -1.79 20.74
CA PRO A 496 16.69 -1.69 21.02
C PRO A 496 15.78 -1.95 19.80
N ILE A 497 16.22 -1.62 18.57
CA ILE A 497 15.49 -1.97 17.32
C ILE A 497 15.28 -3.47 17.28
N ILE A 498 16.36 -4.22 17.39
CA ILE A 498 16.33 -5.66 17.25
C ILE A 498 15.49 -6.26 18.38
N GLY A 499 15.58 -5.73 19.61
CA GLY A 499 14.76 -6.17 20.73
C GLY A 499 13.26 -5.91 20.56
N THR A 500 12.87 -4.73 20.05
CA THR A 500 11.47 -4.36 19.84
C THR A 500 10.85 -5.05 18.63
N LEU A 501 11.59 -5.17 17.53
CA LEU A 501 11.17 -5.96 16.37
C LEU A 501 11.00 -7.42 16.79
N CYS A 502 12.00 -8.03 17.46
CA CYS A 502 11.91 -9.39 18.00
C CYS A 502 10.71 -9.55 18.96
N TRP A 503 10.49 -8.62 19.88
CA TRP A 503 9.34 -8.65 20.79
C TRP A 503 8.01 -8.72 20.04
N ASP A 504 7.85 -7.92 18.98
CA ASP A 504 6.64 -7.95 18.14
C ASP A 504 6.48 -9.32 17.43
N ILE A 505 7.60 -9.94 17.00
CA ILE A 505 7.62 -11.32 16.48
C ILE A 505 7.15 -12.33 17.55
N PHE A 506 7.58 -12.15 18.80
CA PHE A 506 7.32 -13.11 19.88
C PHE A 506 5.92 -12.97 20.50
N LYS A 507 5.31 -11.78 20.50
CA LYS A 507 4.00 -11.52 21.11
C LYS A 507 2.81 -11.96 20.24
N GLY A 508 2.99 -12.06 18.92
CA GLY A 508 1.91 -12.16 17.94
C GLY A 508 1.28 -13.54 17.69
N GLN A 509 1.35 -14.50 18.63
CA GLN A 509 0.92 -15.89 18.37
C GLN A 509 0.00 -16.55 19.41
N ASP A 510 -0.28 -15.92 20.55
CA ASP A 510 -1.21 -16.53 21.49
C ASP A 510 -2.62 -16.55 20.87
N ASN A 511 -3.11 -17.76 20.57
CA ASN A 511 -4.39 -18.10 19.93
C ASN A 511 -4.49 -17.95 18.39
N LEU A 512 -3.38 -17.86 17.66
CA LEU A 512 -3.41 -17.93 16.18
C LEU A 512 -3.65 -19.38 15.73
N VAL A 513 -4.70 -19.63 14.95
CA VAL A 513 -5.05 -20.95 14.42
C VAL A 513 -4.47 -21.14 13.02
N ALA A 514 -4.70 -20.18 12.13
CA ALA A 514 -4.23 -20.20 10.75
C ALA A 514 -3.87 -18.78 10.28
N ARG A 515 -2.85 -18.68 9.43
CA ARG A 515 -2.44 -17.43 8.78
C ARG A 515 -1.91 -17.71 7.38
N GLU A 516 -2.45 -17.01 6.40
CA GLU A 516 -2.01 -17.08 5.02
C GLU A 516 -2.06 -15.69 4.36
N ARG A 517 -1.21 -15.48 3.36
CA ARG A 517 -1.10 -14.23 2.60
C ARG A 517 -1.27 -14.52 1.12
N ASN A 518 -2.20 -13.82 0.47
CA ASN A 518 -2.37 -13.87 -0.97
C ASN A 518 -2.56 -12.46 -1.58
N PHE A 519 -2.96 -12.38 -2.85
CA PHE A 519 -3.14 -11.11 -3.58
C PHE A 519 -4.10 -10.13 -2.88
N TYR A 520 -5.10 -10.64 -2.18
CA TYR A 520 -6.12 -9.84 -1.51
C TYR A 520 -5.70 -9.34 -0.12
N GLY A 521 -4.66 -9.95 0.48
CA GLY A 521 -4.09 -9.51 1.75
C GLY A 521 -3.66 -10.67 2.66
N VAL A 522 -3.42 -10.35 3.93
CA VAL A 522 -3.12 -11.32 4.99
C VAL A 522 -4.41 -11.67 5.73
N MET A 523 -4.76 -12.95 5.74
CA MET A 523 -5.91 -13.50 6.46
C MET A 523 -5.43 -14.27 7.69
N GLU A 524 -6.17 -14.13 8.78
CA GLU A 524 -5.89 -14.80 10.05
C GLU A 524 -7.18 -15.39 10.65
N VAL A 525 -7.09 -16.62 11.14
CA VAL A 525 -8.09 -17.20 12.03
C VAL A 525 -7.52 -17.20 13.44
N VAL A 526 -8.23 -16.54 14.36
CA VAL A 526 -7.83 -16.41 15.75
C VAL A 526 -8.89 -17.03 16.66
N GLU A 527 -8.43 -17.83 17.61
CA GLU A 527 -9.26 -18.45 18.64
C GLU A 527 -9.40 -17.52 19.85
N HIS A 528 -10.60 -17.43 20.40
CA HIS A 528 -10.88 -16.52 21.50
C HIS A 528 -11.83 -17.15 22.52
N GLY A 529 -11.63 -16.79 23.80
CA GLY A 529 -12.50 -17.17 24.91
C GLY A 529 -12.43 -18.66 25.28
N MET A 530 -13.23 -19.04 26.28
CA MET A 530 -13.42 -20.44 26.69
C MET A 530 -14.90 -20.71 26.99
N GLY A 531 -15.30 -21.99 27.00
CA GLY A 531 -16.67 -22.42 27.31
C GLY A 531 -17.73 -21.79 26.41
N MET A 532 -18.76 -21.16 26.98
CA MET A 532 -19.85 -20.51 26.23
C MET A 532 -19.45 -19.25 25.43
N SER A 533 -18.23 -18.77 25.65
CA SER A 533 -17.64 -17.61 24.94
C SER A 533 -16.58 -18.02 23.92
N HIS A 534 -16.30 -19.33 23.80
CA HIS A 534 -15.33 -19.86 22.86
C HIS A 534 -15.79 -19.63 21.42
N HIS A 535 -14.95 -18.99 20.61
CA HIS A 535 -15.23 -18.66 19.22
C HIS A 535 -13.98 -18.55 18.37
N PHE A 536 -14.14 -18.77 17.07
CA PHE A 536 -13.13 -18.43 16.05
C PHE A 536 -13.51 -17.12 15.38
N THR A 537 -12.51 -16.30 15.06
CA THR A 537 -12.69 -15.01 14.37
C THR A 537 -11.82 -14.96 13.15
N LEU A 538 -12.40 -14.59 12.01
CA LEU A 538 -11.67 -14.32 10.78
C LEU A 538 -11.27 -12.84 10.74
N LYS A 539 -9.99 -12.57 10.51
CA LYS A 539 -9.43 -11.21 10.45
C LYS A 539 -8.66 -11.00 9.16
N HIS A 540 -8.81 -9.80 8.60
CA HIS A 540 -7.93 -9.25 7.58
C HIS A 540 -7.32 -7.97 8.11
N GLY A 541 -6.07 -8.05 8.57
CA GLY A 541 -5.43 -6.97 9.32
C GLY A 541 -6.21 -6.63 10.58
N ARG A 542 -7.09 -5.61 10.50
CA ARG A 542 -7.89 -5.13 11.65
C ARG A 542 -9.39 -5.23 11.49
N ILE A 543 -9.84 -5.67 10.33
CA ILE A 543 -11.25 -5.88 10.05
C ILE A 543 -11.60 -7.31 10.44
N VAL A 544 -12.62 -7.43 11.28
CA VAL A 544 -13.24 -8.71 11.60
C VAL A 544 -14.26 -9.00 10.50
N HIS A 545 -14.03 -10.04 9.71
CA HIS A 545 -14.94 -10.49 8.64
C HIS A 545 -16.03 -11.45 9.16
N GLY A 546 -16.28 -11.38 10.46
CA GLY A 546 -17.19 -12.24 11.20
C GLY A 546 -16.46 -13.20 12.14
N PHE A 547 -17.27 -13.82 12.99
CA PHE A 547 -16.81 -14.82 13.95
C PHE A 547 -17.95 -15.77 14.28
N GLN A 548 -17.61 -16.95 14.80
CA GLN A 548 -18.62 -17.94 15.17
C GLN A 548 -18.29 -18.58 16.51
N TYR A 549 -19.30 -18.66 17.38
CA TYR A 549 -19.20 -19.43 18.61
C TYR A 549 -19.15 -20.92 18.31
N THR A 550 -18.30 -21.67 19.02
CA THR A 550 -18.21 -23.13 18.88
C THR A 550 -19.34 -23.88 19.60
N ASN A 551 -20.02 -23.20 20.53
CA ASN A 551 -21.11 -23.80 21.30
C ASN A 551 -22.37 -24.01 20.45
N ALA A 552 -22.91 -25.22 20.43
CA ALA A 552 -24.08 -25.60 19.62
C ALA A 552 -25.34 -24.74 19.83
N THR A 553 -25.53 -24.12 21.00
CA THR A 553 -26.73 -23.30 21.27
C THR A 553 -26.67 -21.93 20.58
N VAL A 554 -25.46 -21.36 20.45
CA VAL A 554 -25.25 -20.00 19.96
C VAL A 554 -24.44 -19.93 18.67
N GLY A 555 -23.80 -21.02 18.27
CA GLY A 555 -22.96 -21.08 17.07
C GLY A 555 -23.71 -20.84 15.78
N GLN A 556 -25.02 -21.08 15.75
CA GLN A 556 -25.85 -20.78 14.59
C GLN A 556 -26.33 -19.34 14.54
N LEU A 557 -26.14 -18.53 15.60
CA LEU A 557 -26.65 -17.17 15.64
C LEU A 557 -25.94 -16.27 14.63
N PRO A 558 -26.67 -15.36 13.96
CA PRO A 558 -26.02 -14.30 13.20
C PRO A 558 -25.35 -13.33 14.17
N THR A 559 -24.02 -13.37 14.20
CA THR A 559 -23.14 -12.56 15.05
C THR A 559 -22.69 -11.29 14.32
N SER A 560 -21.81 -10.51 14.95
CA SER A 560 -21.17 -9.31 14.41
C SER A 560 -22.19 -8.29 13.88
N TYR A 561 -21.99 -7.73 12.70
CA TYR A 561 -22.85 -6.69 12.12
C TYR A 561 -24.07 -7.25 11.36
N TYR A 562 -24.30 -8.56 11.41
CA TYR A 562 -25.41 -9.26 10.73
C TYR A 562 -26.60 -9.59 11.65
N GLY A 563 -26.61 -9.06 12.87
CA GLY A 563 -27.57 -9.42 13.90
C GLY A 563 -29.04 -9.25 13.47
N PRO A 564 -30.02 -9.82 14.20
CA PRO A 564 -31.42 -9.87 13.76
C PRO A 564 -32.11 -8.53 13.52
N ARG A 565 -31.57 -7.45 14.11
CA ARG A 565 -32.06 -6.07 14.00
C ARG A 565 -31.25 -5.22 12.99
N SER A 566 -30.22 -5.78 12.37
CA SER A 566 -29.47 -5.14 11.28
C SER A 566 -30.36 -4.96 10.04
N GLY A 567 -29.93 -4.12 9.10
CA GLY A 567 -30.66 -3.91 7.85
C GLY A 567 -30.88 -5.21 7.08
N ILE A 568 -29.85 -6.07 6.98
CA ILE A 568 -29.96 -7.38 6.31
C ILE A 568 -30.84 -8.36 7.09
N GLY A 569 -30.71 -8.41 8.42
CA GLY A 569 -31.54 -9.26 9.27
C GLY A 569 -33.02 -8.94 9.14
N ILE A 570 -33.36 -7.64 9.13
CA ILE A 570 -34.74 -7.17 8.94
C ILE A 570 -35.22 -7.45 7.51
N ALA A 571 -34.40 -7.16 6.49
CA ALA A 571 -34.74 -7.43 5.09
C ALA A 571 -35.13 -8.90 4.86
N ILE A 572 -34.31 -9.85 5.32
CA ILE A 572 -34.57 -11.29 5.15
C ILE A 572 -35.74 -11.79 6.01
N ARG A 573 -35.86 -11.34 7.26
CA ARG A 573 -36.91 -11.83 8.18
C ARG A 573 -38.29 -11.26 7.89
N ARG A 574 -38.34 -10.03 7.40
CA ARG A 574 -39.58 -9.25 7.21
C ARG A 574 -39.97 -9.06 5.75
N HIS A 575 -39.22 -9.61 4.80
CA HIS A 575 -39.65 -9.66 3.40
C HIS A 575 -41.05 -10.29 3.29
N PRO A 576 -42.03 -9.65 2.63
CA PRO A 576 -43.39 -10.17 2.53
C PRO A 576 -43.47 -11.59 1.96
N GLU A 577 -42.65 -11.89 0.95
CA GLU A 577 -42.59 -13.21 0.30
C GLU A 577 -41.89 -14.29 1.16
N ARG A 578 -41.26 -13.92 2.29
CA ARG A 578 -40.58 -14.89 3.18
C ARG A 578 -41.54 -15.91 3.80
N ARG A 579 -42.85 -15.69 3.72
CA ARG A 579 -43.90 -16.62 4.19
C ARG A 579 -44.77 -17.20 3.07
N THR A 580 -44.53 -16.83 1.81
CA THR A 580 -45.29 -17.36 0.66
C THR A 580 -45.08 -18.88 0.50
N PRO A 581 -46.12 -19.71 0.63
CA PRO A 581 -46.02 -21.16 0.48
C PRO A 581 -45.57 -21.58 -0.92
N GLY A 582 -44.78 -22.66 -1.03
CA GLY A 582 -44.37 -23.25 -2.31
C GLY A 582 -43.36 -22.46 -3.14
N ARG A 583 -43.08 -21.19 -2.79
CA ARG A 583 -42.07 -20.35 -3.42
C ARG A 583 -40.69 -20.60 -2.81
N GLN A 584 -39.64 -20.73 -3.64
CA GLN A 584 -38.26 -20.67 -3.18
C GLN A 584 -37.90 -19.22 -2.84
N PHE A 585 -37.39 -18.97 -1.64
CA PHE A 585 -36.88 -17.65 -1.27
C PHE A 585 -35.40 -17.56 -1.66
N ARG A 586 -35.01 -16.54 -2.41
CA ARG A 586 -33.69 -16.42 -3.04
C ARG A 586 -32.93 -15.22 -2.46
N VAL A 587 -31.74 -15.45 -1.93
CA VAL A 587 -30.88 -14.41 -1.34
C VAL A 587 -29.55 -14.37 -2.07
N GLY A 588 -29.15 -13.19 -2.55
CA GLY A 588 -27.80 -12.94 -3.04
C GLY A 588 -26.97 -12.26 -1.97
N VAL A 589 -25.69 -12.61 -1.86
CA VAL A 589 -24.75 -11.96 -0.93
C VAL A 589 -23.45 -11.66 -1.67
N VAL A 590 -23.11 -10.38 -1.79
CA VAL A 590 -21.83 -9.92 -2.30
C VAL A 590 -20.85 -9.84 -1.13
N GLY A 591 -19.86 -10.73 -1.12
CA GLY A 591 -18.98 -11.03 0.02
C GLY A 591 -19.44 -12.28 0.80
N LEU A 592 -18.50 -13.08 1.29
CA LEU A 592 -18.80 -14.28 2.10
C LEU A 592 -18.45 -14.09 3.59
N GLY A 593 -17.26 -13.56 3.86
CA GLY A 593 -16.70 -13.53 5.23
C GLY A 593 -16.65 -14.93 5.83
N VAL A 594 -17.11 -15.09 7.08
CA VAL A 594 -17.26 -16.43 7.70
C VAL A 594 -18.58 -17.13 7.34
N GLY A 595 -19.40 -16.54 6.46
CA GLY A 595 -20.70 -17.08 6.06
C GLY A 595 -21.87 -16.71 6.98
N THR A 596 -21.74 -15.72 7.87
CA THR A 596 -22.75 -15.42 8.90
C THR A 596 -24.15 -15.16 8.35
N ILE A 597 -24.31 -14.56 7.17
CA ILE A 597 -25.63 -14.33 6.55
C ILE A 597 -26.35 -15.65 6.23
N ALA A 598 -25.62 -16.74 5.98
CA ALA A 598 -26.21 -18.08 5.80
C ALA A 598 -26.93 -18.61 7.05
N ALA A 599 -26.70 -18.02 8.24
CA ALA A 599 -27.48 -18.31 9.44
C ALA A 599 -28.99 -18.08 9.24
N TYR A 600 -29.39 -17.20 8.31
CA TYR A 600 -30.79 -16.96 8.00
C TYR A 600 -31.40 -17.96 7.01
N ALA A 601 -30.58 -18.78 6.34
CA ALA A 601 -31.01 -19.71 5.31
C ALA A 601 -31.87 -20.83 5.91
N ASN A 602 -33.10 -20.94 5.39
CA ASN A 602 -34.18 -21.79 5.87
C ASN A 602 -34.36 -21.76 7.41
N ALA A 603 -34.11 -20.61 8.02
CA ALA A 603 -34.12 -20.42 9.47
C ALA A 603 -35.24 -19.48 9.92
N THR A 604 -35.76 -19.74 11.12
CA THR A 604 -36.66 -18.83 11.85
C THR A 604 -36.06 -18.50 13.20
N ILE A 605 -36.02 -17.21 13.55
CA ILE A 605 -35.65 -16.76 14.89
C ILE A 605 -36.91 -16.85 15.76
N LEU A 606 -36.96 -17.85 16.64
CA LEU A 606 -38.19 -18.30 17.32
C LEU A 606 -38.47 -17.58 18.65
N GLY A 607 -37.49 -16.90 19.22
CA GLY A 607 -37.61 -16.23 20.52
C GLY A 607 -36.25 -16.11 21.18
N THR A 608 -36.22 -15.90 22.50
CA THR A 608 -35.00 -15.85 23.32
C THR A 608 -35.01 -16.90 24.43
N VAL A 609 -33.91 -17.63 24.61
CA VAL A 609 -33.64 -18.41 25.82
C VAL A 609 -32.73 -17.56 26.71
N GLY A 610 -33.27 -17.06 27.83
CA GLY A 610 -32.65 -15.96 28.57
C GLY A 610 -32.65 -14.67 27.75
N ARG A 611 -31.46 -14.11 27.46
CA ARG A 611 -31.29 -12.96 26.54
C ARG A 611 -30.88 -13.37 25.11
N ARG A 612 -30.60 -14.65 24.86
CA ARG A 612 -30.02 -15.11 23.58
C ARG A 612 -31.09 -15.62 22.64
N PRO A 613 -31.16 -15.17 21.36
CA PRO A 613 -32.07 -15.74 20.41
C PRO A 613 -31.79 -17.23 20.23
N TYR A 614 -32.80 -17.99 19.83
CA TYR A 614 -32.63 -19.37 19.36
C TYR A 614 -33.19 -19.49 17.94
N ILE A 615 -32.45 -20.22 17.10
CA ILE A 615 -32.78 -20.45 15.70
C ILE A 615 -33.37 -21.85 15.56
N GLY A 616 -34.57 -21.91 14.99
CA GLY A 616 -35.17 -23.15 14.51
C GLY A 616 -35.20 -23.23 13.00
N ALA A 617 -35.41 -24.43 12.48
CA ALA A 617 -35.67 -24.64 11.06
C ALA A 617 -37.02 -24.03 10.66
N ARG A 618 -37.07 -23.40 9.49
CA ARG A 618 -38.33 -22.92 8.89
C ARG A 618 -39.00 -24.09 8.16
N PRO A 619 -40.20 -24.54 8.55
CA PRO A 619 -40.87 -25.64 7.87
C PRO A 619 -41.30 -25.18 6.46
N ARG A 620 -40.73 -25.78 5.41
CA ARG A 620 -41.12 -25.54 4.02
C ARG A 620 -40.89 -26.75 3.13
N ASN A 621 -41.72 -26.87 2.11
CA ASN A 621 -41.58 -27.87 1.05
C ASN A 621 -40.46 -27.52 0.05
N VAL A 622 -40.04 -26.25 0.01
CA VAL A 622 -38.96 -25.75 -0.85
C VAL A 622 -37.98 -24.95 0.01
N GLY A 623 -36.71 -25.38 0.04
CA GLY A 623 -35.64 -24.74 0.78
C GLY A 623 -35.25 -23.37 0.21
N ASP A 624 -34.66 -22.52 1.05
CA ASP A 624 -34.11 -21.23 0.59
C ASP A 624 -32.90 -21.47 -0.35
N PHE A 625 -32.68 -20.57 -1.30
CA PHE A 625 -31.49 -20.55 -2.17
C PHE A 625 -30.63 -19.34 -1.84
N PHE A 626 -29.33 -19.55 -1.61
CA PHE A 626 -28.36 -18.50 -1.33
C PHE A 626 -27.25 -18.53 -2.39
N ALA A 627 -27.08 -17.42 -3.11
CA ALA A 627 -25.94 -17.18 -4.00
C ALA A 627 -24.92 -16.30 -3.28
N LEU A 628 -23.71 -16.81 -3.08
CA LEU A 628 -22.63 -16.14 -2.35
C LEU A 628 -21.55 -15.78 -3.37
N TYR A 629 -21.16 -14.50 -3.49
CA TYR A 629 -20.14 -14.06 -4.44
C TYR A 629 -18.88 -13.68 -3.66
N GLU A 630 -17.79 -14.42 -3.84
CA GLU A 630 -16.55 -14.24 -3.07
C GLU A 630 -15.33 -14.16 -4.01
N ILE A 631 -14.56 -13.09 -3.86
CA ILE A 631 -13.42 -12.80 -4.74
C ILE A 631 -12.14 -13.50 -4.27
N ASN A 632 -12.02 -13.77 -2.97
CA ASN A 632 -10.84 -14.38 -2.38
C ASN A 632 -11.06 -15.89 -2.15
N PRO A 633 -10.38 -16.77 -2.91
CA PRO A 633 -10.57 -18.22 -2.79
C PRO A 633 -10.23 -18.76 -1.40
N LEU A 634 -9.33 -18.09 -0.67
CA LEU A 634 -8.98 -18.48 0.70
C LEU A 634 -10.17 -18.33 1.66
N ILE A 635 -11.03 -17.33 1.43
CA ILE A 635 -12.22 -17.12 2.28
C ILE A 635 -13.27 -18.19 2.03
N GLU A 636 -13.44 -18.62 0.77
CA GLU A 636 -14.30 -19.75 0.44
C GLU A 636 -13.87 -21.01 1.20
N GLU A 637 -12.60 -21.40 1.09
CA GLU A 637 -12.04 -22.57 1.78
C GLU A 637 -12.17 -22.46 3.31
N TRP A 638 -11.72 -21.36 3.90
CA TRP A 638 -11.71 -21.19 5.35
C TRP A 638 -13.10 -21.05 5.97
N SER A 639 -14.10 -20.59 5.19
CA SER A 639 -15.49 -20.51 5.63
C SER A 639 -16.12 -21.90 5.87
N GLU A 640 -15.57 -22.95 5.27
CA GLU A 640 -16.00 -24.34 5.50
C GLU A 640 -15.06 -25.12 6.43
N GLU A 641 -13.78 -24.75 6.48
CA GLU A 641 -12.80 -25.41 7.34
C GLU A 641 -12.94 -25.01 8.82
N TYR A 642 -13.02 -23.71 9.12
CA TYR A 642 -13.00 -23.19 10.49
C TYR A 642 -14.39 -22.79 11.01
N PHE A 643 -15.39 -22.68 10.13
CA PHE A 643 -16.72 -22.19 10.43
C PHE A 643 -17.79 -23.16 9.90
N THR A 644 -18.96 -23.18 10.54
CA THR A 644 -20.06 -24.12 10.22
C THR A 644 -21.28 -23.46 9.61
N TYR A 645 -21.33 -22.14 9.44
CA TYR A 645 -22.55 -21.45 8.97
C TYR A 645 -23.13 -22.02 7.67
N LEU A 646 -22.28 -22.31 6.68
CA LEU A 646 -22.69 -22.88 5.39
C LEU A 646 -23.19 -24.31 5.57
N LYS A 647 -22.46 -25.12 6.34
CA LYS A 647 -22.84 -26.50 6.68
C LYS A 647 -24.18 -26.53 7.41
N ASP A 648 -24.35 -25.72 8.45
CA ASP A 648 -25.58 -25.62 9.25
C ASP A 648 -26.77 -25.19 8.39
N ALA A 649 -26.55 -24.31 7.40
CA ALA A 649 -27.58 -23.91 6.43
C ALA A 649 -28.01 -25.07 5.52
N ARG A 650 -27.06 -25.86 5.01
CA ARG A 650 -27.35 -27.08 4.22
C ARG A 650 -28.09 -28.12 5.05
N GLU A 651 -27.72 -28.31 6.32
CA GLU A 651 -28.42 -29.20 7.27
C GLU A 651 -29.86 -28.76 7.54
N ARG A 652 -30.15 -27.45 7.52
CA ARG A 652 -31.51 -26.91 7.56
C ARG A 652 -32.28 -27.07 6.23
N GLY A 653 -31.67 -27.64 5.19
CA GLY A 653 -32.28 -27.87 3.89
C GLY A 653 -32.24 -26.69 2.93
N ALA A 654 -31.34 -25.72 3.12
CA ALA A 654 -31.08 -24.66 2.15
C ALA A 654 -30.09 -25.12 1.07
N THR A 655 -30.21 -24.55 -0.13
CA THR A 655 -29.24 -24.69 -1.22
C THR A 655 -28.32 -23.47 -1.22
N LEU A 656 -27.01 -23.67 -1.19
CA LEU A 656 -26.02 -22.60 -1.24
C LEU A 656 -25.08 -22.84 -2.42
N GLU A 657 -24.85 -21.79 -3.20
CA GLU A 657 -23.92 -21.78 -4.33
C GLU A 657 -22.93 -20.64 -4.13
N VAL A 658 -21.63 -20.95 -4.16
CA VAL A 658 -20.55 -19.96 -4.08
C VAL A 658 -20.05 -19.71 -5.50
N PHE A 659 -20.09 -18.45 -5.93
CA PHE A 659 -19.59 -17.98 -7.21
C PHE A 659 -18.23 -17.31 -7.00
N PRO A 660 -17.13 -17.91 -7.48
CA PRO A 660 -15.81 -17.33 -7.30
C PRO A 660 -15.60 -16.12 -8.21
N GLY A 661 -14.96 -15.08 -7.67
CA GLY A 661 -14.55 -13.88 -8.39
C GLY A 661 -15.29 -12.61 -7.96
N ASP A 662 -15.01 -11.52 -8.69
CA ASP A 662 -15.63 -10.23 -8.44
C ASP A 662 -17.14 -10.29 -8.69
N ALA A 663 -17.93 -9.95 -7.67
CA ALA A 663 -19.37 -10.11 -7.70
C ALA A 663 -20.04 -9.33 -8.83
N ARG A 664 -19.57 -8.12 -9.13
CA ARG A 664 -20.13 -7.30 -10.21
C ARG A 664 -19.90 -7.99 -11.56
N ILE A 665 -18.67 -8.41 -11.82
CA ILE A 665 -18.29 -9.06 -13.08
C ILE A 665 -19.04 -10.39 -13.27
N VAL A 666 -19.18 -11.19 -12.21
CA VAL A 666 -19.93 -12.44 -12.29
C VAL A 666 -21.41 -12.17 -12.59
N MET A 667 -22.03 -11.19 -11.92
CA MET A 667 -23.42 -10.82 -12.17
C MET A 667 -23.64 -10.25 -13.58
N GLU A 668 -22.77 -9.36 -14.06
CA GLU A 668 -22.83 -8.85 -15.45
C GLU A 668 -22.81 -10.00 -16.46
N ARG A 669 -21.94 -11.00 -16.28
CA ARG A 669 -21.94 -12.19 -17.16
C ARG A 669 -23.20 -13.03 -17.03
N GLN A 670 -23.71 -13.21 -15.81
CA GLN A 670 -24.98 -13.92 -15.61
C GLN A 670 -26.10 -13.23 -16.41
N LEU A 671 -26.14 -11.90 -16.46
CA LEU A 671 -27.09 -11.16 -17.30
C LEU A 671 -26.81 -11.35 -18.80
N GLU A 672 -25.55 -11.26 -19.24
CA GLU A 672 -25.15 -11.50 -20.63
C GLU A 672 -25.57 -12.89 -21.14
N PHE A 673 -25.48 -13.91 -20.28
CA PHE A 673 -25.92 -15.28 -20.57
C PHE A 673 -27.42 -15.51 -20.36
N GLY A 674 -28.20 -14.48 -20.02
CA GLY A 674 -29.65 -14.57 -19.81
C GLY A 674 -30.04 -15.35 -18.55
N GLN A 675 -29.21 -15.32 -17.52
CA GLN A 675 -29.37 -16.03 -16.23
C GLN A 675 -29.55 -15.07 -15.03
N PRO A 676 -30.54 -14.14 -15.05
CA PRO A 676 -30.80 -13.30 -13.89
C PRO A 676 -31.26 -14.15 -12.71
N GLN A 677 -30.69 -13.88 -11.54
CA GLN A 677 -30.89 -14.73 -10.35
C GLN A 677 -32.23 -14.52 -9.64
N ARG A 678 -32.91 -13.38 -9.87
CA ARG A 678 -34.22 -13.02 -9.29
C ARG A 678 -34.25 -13.12 -7.76
N PHE A 679 -33.35 -12.40 -7.11
CA PHE A 679 -33.25 -12.37 -5.66
C PHE A 679 -34.44 -11.64 -5.01
N ASP A 680 -34.96 -12.19 -3.92
CA ASP A 680 -35.86 -11.48 -3.01
C ASP A 680 -35.08 -10.46 -2.17
N VAL A 681 -33.84 -10.81 -1.80
CA VAL A 681 -32.93 -9.93 -1.08
C VAL A 681 -31.53 -10.05 -1.67
N LEU A 682 -30.90 -8.93 -1.98
CA LEU A 682 -29.49 -8.86 -2.35
C LEU A 682 -28.74 -8.05 -1.27
N ALA A 683 -27.79 -8.68 -0.60
CA ALA A 683 -26.93 -8.04 0.38
C ALA A 683 -25.61 -7.63 -0.27
N VAL A 684 -25.17 -6.38 -0.03
CA VAL A 684 -23.84 -5.91 -0.43
C VAL A 684 -23.00 -5.70 0.82
N ASP A 685 -22.02 -6.58 1.01
CA ASP A 685 -21.12 -6.62 2.16
C ASP A 685 -19.71 -7.06 1.74
N ALA A 686 -19.22 -6.50 0.64
CA ALA A 686 -17.85 -6.70 0.20
C ALA A 686 -16.99 -5.53 0.70
N PHE A 687 -16.08 -5.81 1.62
CA PHE A 687 -15.16 -4.82 2.19
C PHE A 687 -13.72 -5.16 1.83
N SER A 688 -13.01 -4.20 1.26
CA SER A 688 -11.55 -4.21 1.15
C SER A 688 -10.99 -3.35 2.27
N SER A 689 -10.65 -3.96 3.42
CA SER A 689 -10.38 -3.23 4.67
C SER A 689 -11.63 -2.44 5.14
N ASP A 690 -11.52 -1.15 5.52
CA ASP A 690 -12.63 -0.38 6.14
C ASP A 690 -13.63 0.26 5.14
N ALA A 691 -13.62 -0.13 3.86
CA ALA A 691 -14.50 0.46 2.85
C ALA A 691 -15.00 -0.55 1.79
N ILE A 692 -16.22 -0.31 1.30
CA ILE A 692 -16.75 -1.00 0.12
C ILE A 692 -15.98 -0.50 -1.12
N PRO A 693 -15.48 -1.40 -1.99
CA PRO A 693 -14.88 -1.04 -3.26
C PRO A 693 -15.78 -0.10 -4.08
N ILE A 694 -15.19 0.98 -4.60
CA ILE A 694 -15.92 2.05 -5.33
C ILE A 694 -16.80 1.48 -6.44
N HIS A 695 -16.30 0.49 -7.17
CA HIS A 695 -16.96 -0.08 -8.34
C HIS A 695 -18.24 -0.87 -8.02
N LEU A 696 -18.47 -1.21 -6.75
CA LEU A 696 -19.72 -1.81 -6.24
C LEU A 696 -20.74 -0.74 -5.82
N LEU A 697 -20.33 0.53 -5.80
CA LEU A 697 -21.13 1.69 -5.43
C LEU A 697 -21.25 2.69 -6.61
N THR A 698 -21.36 2.19 -7.83
CA THR A 698 -21.61 3.02 -9.02
C THR A 698 -23.02 2.82 -9.55
N LYS A 699 -23.51 3.81 -10.31
CA LYS A 699 -24.78 3.75 -11.03
C LYS A 699 -24.88 2.51 -11.92
N GLU A 700 -23.80 2.16 -12.61
CA GLU A 700 -23.72 1.01 -13.50
C GLU A 700 -23.88 -0.30 -12.71
N CYS A 701 -23.16 -0.46 -11.60
CA CYS A 701 -23.28 -1.65 -10.77
C CYS A 701 -24.67 -1.78 -10.10
N PHE A 702 -25.26 -0.67 -9.67
CA PHE A 702 -26.60 -0.68 -9.08
C PHE A 702 -27.69 -1.09 -10.09
N LYS A 703 -27.51 -0.81 -11.39
CA LYS A 703 -28.39 -1.35 -12.44
C LYS A 703 -28.29 -2.87 -12.51
N VAL A 704 -27.06 -3.41 -12.49
CA VAL A 704 -26.83 -4.87 -12.47
C VAL A 704 -27.51 -5.52 -11.26
N TYR A 705 -27.34 -4.94 -10.06
CA TYR A 705 -28.04 -5.41 -8.86
C TYR A 705 -29.56 -5.44 -9.03
N TRP A 706 -30.12 -4.39 -9.63
CA TRP A 706 -31.55 -4.30 -9.84
C TRP A 706 -32.08 -5.29 -10.89
N GLU A 707 -31.32 -5.60 -11.93
CA GLU A 707 -31.66 -6.64 -12.90
C GLU A 707 -31.59 -8.06 -12.32
N HIS A 708 -30.80 -8.25 -11.26
CA HIS A 708 -30.77 -9.48 -10.48
C HIS A 708 -31.85 -9.58 -9.41
N LEU A 709 -32.51 -8.47 -9.03
CA LEU A 709 -33.58 -8.44 -8.03
C LEU A 709 -34.94 -8.77 -8.66
N ASP A 710 -35.81 -9.40 -7.87
CA ASP A 710 -37.22 -9.53 -8.23
C ASP A 710 -37.96 -8.16 -8.12
N GLU A 711 -39.16 -8.05 -8.67
CA GLU A 711 -39.95 -6.81 -8.72
C GLU A 711 -40.15 -6.15 -7.33
N HIS A 712 -40.30 -6.99 -6.31
CA HIS A 712 -40.47 -6.58 -4.91
C HIS A 712 -39.22 -6.80 -4.05
N GLY A 713 -38.08 -7.03 -4.71
CA GLY A 713 -36.81 -7.32 -4.09
C GLY A 713 -36.26 -6.16 -3.26
N ILE A 714 -35.33 -6.50 -2.38
CA ILE A 714 -34.71 -5.57 -1.43
C ILE A 714 -33.19 -5.61 -1.62
N LEU A 715 -32.59 -4.47 -1.92
CA LEU A 715 -31.14 -4.28 -1.87
C LEU A 715 -30.76 -3.79 -0.47
N ALA A 716 -29.90 -4.51 0.24
CA ALA A 716 -29.40 -4.11 1.56
C ALA A 716 -27.88 -3.87 1.47
N VAL A 717 -27.44 -2.63 1.60
CA VAL A 717 -26.03 -2.24 1.49
C VAL A 717 -25.47 -1.95 2.88
N HIS A 718 -24.42 -2.66 3.28
CA HIS A 718 -23.72 -2.43 4.54
C HIS A 718 -22.80 -1.22 4.40
N VAL A 719 -23.04 -0.14 5.14
CA VAL A 719 -22.29 1.13 5.02
C VAL A 719 -21.51 1.49 6.29
N SER A 720 -21.29 0.53 7.19
CA SER A 720 -20.48 0.75 8.38
C SER A 720 -19.03 0.94 7.98
N SER A 721 -18.48 2.12 8.24
CA SER A 721 -17.08 2.43 8.05
C SER A 721 -16.65 3.40 9.14
N ARG A 722 -15.45 3.19 9.68
CA ARG A 722 -14.89 4.07 10.72
C ARG A 722 -14.44 5.41 10.13
N HIS A 723 -14.01 5.40 8.86
CA HIS A 723 -13.38 6.54 8.22
C HIS A 723 -14.22 7.22 7.14
N LEU A 724 -15.15 6.48 6.51
CA LEU A 724 -15.99 6.99 5.43
C LEU A 724 -17.46 7.04 5.84
N ASP A 725 -18.17 8.06 5.38
CA ASP A 725 -19.63 8.07 5.40
C ASP A 725 -20.17 7.70 4.01
N LEU A 726 -20.50 6.42 3.85
CA LEU A 726 -20.95 5.86 2.56
C LEU A 726 -22.47 5.98 2.36
N ALA A 727 -23.25 6.25 3.42
CA ALA A 727 -24.70 6.38 3.31
C ALA A 727 -25.15 7.45 2.30
N PRO A 728 -24.54 8.66 2.25
CA PRO A 728 -24.87 9.68 1.23
C PRO A 728 -24.75 9.18 -0.22
N VAL A 729 -23.79 8.29 -0.50
CA VAL A 729 -23.58 7.73 -1.85
C VAL A 729 -24.71 6.78 -2.21
N VAL A 730 -25.03 5.84 -1.31
CA VAL A 730 -26.11 4.85 -1.55
C VAL A 730 -27.46 5.55 -1.68
N ILE A 731 -27.72 6.57 -0.86
CA ILE A 731 -28.93 7.40 -0.96
C ILE A 731 -29.02 8.06 -2.33
N ARG A 732 -27.94 8.68 -2.79
CA ARG A 732 -27.91 9.35 -4.10
C ARG A 732 -28.14 8.37 -5.26
N LEU A 733 -27.60 7.15 -5.17
CA LEU A 733 -27.82 6.09 -6.15
C LEU A 733 -29.29 5.62 -6.15
N ALA A 734 -29.90 5.46 -4.97
CA ALA A 734 -31.31 5.13 -4.85
C ALA A 734 -32.21 6.20 -5.49
N GLU A 735 -31.93 7.48 -5.23
CA GLU A 735 -32.65 8.61 -5.84
C GLU A 735 -32.52 8.64 -7.37
N ASP A 736 -31.31 8.45 -7.91
CA ASP A 736 -31.06 8.43 -9.36
C ASP A 736 -31.82 7.28 -10.06
N MET A 737 -32.02 6.16 -9.37
CA MET A 737 -32.82 5.02 -9.85
C MET A 737 -34.33 5.15 -9.57
N GLY A 738 -34.77 6.23 -8.93
CA GLY A 738 -36.17 6.42 -8.53
C GLY A 738 -36.67 5.37 -7.53
N LYS A 739 -35.80 4.90 -6.63
CA LYS A 739 -36.11 3.91 -5.60
C LYS A 739 -36.26 4.56 -4.23
N ASN A 740 -37.12 3.98 -3.39
CA ASN A 740 -37.19 4.38 -1.98
C ASN A 740 -36.03 3.76 -1.19
N PHE A 741 -35.60 4.43 -0.13
CA PHE A 741 -34.55 3.94 0.74
C PHE A 741 -34.89 4.15 2.22
N GLN A 742 -34.20 3.40 3.07
CA GLN A 742 -34.22 3.58 4.50
C GLN A 742 -32.84 3.31 5.11
N VAL A 743 -32.36 4.24 5.93
CA VAL A 743 -31.17 4.04 6.77
C VAL A 743 -31.57 3.29 8.02
N VAL A 744 -30.85 2.20 8.31
CA VAL A 744 -31.07 1.31 9.46
C VAL A 744 -29.80 1.28 10.29
N ASN A 745 -29.90 1.71 11.56
CA ASN A 745 -28.82 1.59 12.53
C ASN A 745 -29.23 0.56 13.59
N SER A 746 -28.41 -0.48 13.78
CA SER A 746 -28.60 -1.46 14.84
C SER A 746 -27.60 -1.26 15.97
N GLY A 747 -28.09 -1.18 17.21
CA GLY A 747 -27.23 -1.11 18.39
C GLY A 747 -26.49 -2.41 18.70
N LYS A 748 -25.42 -2.30 19.50
CA LYS A 748 -24.59 -3.40 20.01
C LYS A 748 -25.38 -4.29 20.97
N ASP A 749 -25.24 -5.61 20.84
CA ASP A 749 -25.69 -6.58 21.84
C ASP A 749 -24.56 -7.59 22.14
N PRO A 750 -23.73 -7.31 23.16
CA PRO A 750 -22.60 -8.16 23.52
C PRO A 750 -23.01 -9.57 23.96
N THR A 751 -24.27 -9.77 24.41
CA THR A 751 -24.71 -11.05 24.99
C THR A 751 -24.80 -12.17 23.95
N VAL A 752 -24.95 -11.77 22.68
CA VAL A 752 -25.08 -12.62 21.49
C VAL A 752 -24.03 -12.29 20.43
N GLY A 753 -23.07 -11.44 20.78
CA GLY A 753 -21.96 -11.13 19.90
C GLY A 753 -22.32 -10.22 18.73
N VAL A 754 -23.36 -9.38 18.86
CA VAL A 754 -23.79 -8.44 17.81
C VAL A 754 -23.13 -7.08 18.02
N TYR A 755 -22.56 -6.53 16.94
CA TYR A 755 -21.90 -5.22 16.91
C TYR A 755 -22.84 -4.14 16.36
N VAL A 756 -22.44 -2.88 16.50
CA VAL A 756 -23.14 -1.78 15.83
C VAL A 756 -23.02 -1.96 14.33
N SER A 757 -24.09 -1.68 13.59
CA SER A 757 -24.06 -1.71 12.13
C SER A 757 -24.98 -0.67 11.52
N ASN A 758 -24.53 -0.05 10.43
CA ASN A 758 -25.26 0.89 9.63
C ASN A 758 -25.51 0.28 8.25
N TRP A 759 -26.77 0.21 7.85
CA TRP A 759 -27.20 -0.32 6.56
C TRP A 759 -28.09 0.69 5.85
N VAL A 760 -28.03 0.72 4.53
CA VAL A 760 -29.03 1.41 3.70
C VAL A 760 -29.81 0.35 2.92
N VAL A 761 -31.11 0.29 3.17
CA VAL A 761 -32.03 -0.62 2.51
C VAL A 761 -32.74 0.13 1.40
N VAL A 762 -32.64 -0.35 0.16
CA VAL A 762 -33.21 0.27 -1.05
C VAL A 762 -34.23 -0.70 -1.66
N THR A 763 -35.47 -0.25 -1.86
CA THR A 763 -36.56 -1.07 -2.39
C THR A 763 -37.76 -0.24 -2.84
N ASN A 764 -38.59 -0.80 -3.72
CA ASN A 764 -39.92 -0.26 -4.04
C ASN A 764 -41.05 -0.96 -3.25
N ASN A 765 -40.70 -1.88 -2.35
CA ASN A 765 -41.67 -2.67 -1.60
C ASN A 765 -42.29 -1.85 -0.44
N GLU A 766 -43.40 -1.16 -0.72
CA GLU A 766 -44.11 -0.36 0.29
C GLU A 766 -44.60 -1.19 1.48
N ARG A 767 -44.99 -2.46 1.25
CA ARG A 767 -45.44 -3.35 2.33
C ARG A 767 -44.32 -3.64 3.32
N PHE A 768 -43.09 -3.80 2.83
CA PHE A 768 -41.90 -3.93 3.66
C PHE A 768 -41.61 -2.61 4.40
N LEU A 769 -41.57 -1.48 3.69
CA LEU A 769 -41.27 -0.16 4.29
C LEU A 769 -42.27 0.25 5.39
N ASN A 770 -43.52 -0.16 5.24
CA ASN A 770 -44.58 0.12 6.22
C ASN A 770 -44.59 -0.85 7.42
N HIS A 771 -43.76 -1.90 7.42
CA HIS A 771 -43.68 -2.84 8.54
C HIS A 771 -43.19 -2.13 9.82
N SER A 772 -43.79 -2.44 10.98
CA SER A 772 -43.50 -1.74 12.24
C SER A 772 -42.05 -1.82 12.68
N GLU A 773 -41.41 -2.99 12.57
CA GLU A 773 -39.98 -3.19 12.89
C GLU A 773 -39.06 -2.42 11.93
N VAL A 774 -39.47 -2.23 10.68
CA VAL A 774 -38.71 -1.43 9.70
C VAL A 774 -38.83 0.04 10.10
N ARG A 775 -40.04 0.57 10.31
CA ARG A 775 -40.22 1.96 10.74
C ARG A 775 -39.53 2.28 12.07
N ALA A 776 -39.49 1.33 13.00
CA ALA A 776 -38.83 1.49 14.31
C ALA A 776 -37.30 1.50 14.23
N SER A 777 -36.70 0.89 13.21
CA SER A 777 -35.25 0.86 13.01
C SER A 777 -34.73 2.01 12.14
N LYS A 778 -35.62 2.91 11.69
CA LYS A 778 -35.28 4.06 10.85
C LYS A 778 -34.37 5.03 11.60
N ALA A 779 -33.19 5.26 11.04
CA ALA A 779 -32.26 6.31 11.47
C ALA A 779 -32.45 7.58 10.63
N GLU A 780 -31.87 8.68 11.10
CA GLU A 780 -31.81 9.93 10.34
C GLU A 780 -30.97 9.72 9.07
N ALA A 781 -31.52 10.13 7.93
CA ALA A 781 -30.83 10.02 6.65
C ALA A 781 -29.96 11.26 6.43
N PRO A 782 -28.66 11.11 6.15
CA PRO A 782 -27.83 12.24 5.76
C PRO A 782 -28.27 12.80 4.40
N GLN A 783 -27.81 14.01 4.08
CA GLN A 783 -28.07 14.60 2.77
C GLN A 783 -27.44 13.75 1.66
N PRO A 784 -28.13 13.55 0.52
CA PRO A 784 -27.58 12.82 -0.62
C PRO A 784 -26.23 13.38 -1.07
N GLY A 785 -25.28 12.49 -1.34
CA GLY A 785 -23.92 12.84 -1.76
C GLY A 785 -23.79 13.07 -3.27
N LEU A 786 -22.55 12.96 -3.76
CA LEU A 786 -22.25 12.95 -5.20
C LEU A 786 -22.68 11.61 -5.82
N LEU A 787 -23.20 11.66 -7.04
CA LEU A 787 -23.49 10.47 -7.81
C LEU A 787 -22.19 9.83 -8.28
N TRP A 788 -21.95 8.58 -7.91
CA TRP A 788 -20.82 7.80 -8.37
C TRP A 788 -21.19 7.00 -9.62
N THR A 789 -20.28 7.01 -10.58
CA THR A 789 -20.34 6.29 -11.85
C THR A 789 -18.98 5.64 -12.10
N ASP A 790 -18.90 4.70 -13.03
CA ASP A 790 -17.61 4.09 -13.40
C ASP A 790 -16.58 5.14 -13.88
N ASP A 791 -17.04 6.20 -14.54
CA ASP A 791 -16.19 7.29 -15.03
C ASP A 791 -15.88 8.35 -13.95
N TYR A 792 -16.66 8.42 -12.87
CA TYR A 792 -16.50 9.45 -11.83
C TYR A 792 -16.85 8.97 -10.42
N SER A 793 -15.89 9.10 -9.52
CA SER A 793 -16.02 8.86 -8.08
C SER A 793 -15.06 9.76 -7.31
N SER A 794 -15.38 10.15 -6.08
CA SER A 794 -14.47 10.93 -5.23
C SER A 794 -14.71 10.63 -3.75
N ILE A 795 -13.65 10.26 -3.05
CA ILE A 795 -13.71 9.83 -1.64
C ILE A 795 -13.50 11.00 -0.66
N ILE A 796 -12.78 12.05 -1.06
CA ILE A 796 -12.47 13.20 -0.18
C ILE A 796 -13.72 13.79 0.51
N PRO A 797 -14.87 13.98 -0.19
CA PRO A 797 -16.07 14.52 0.44
C PRO A 797 -16.70 13.60 1.50
N LEU A 798 -16.35 12.32 1.51
CA LEU A 798 -16.93 11.29 2.39
C LEU A 798 -16.11 11.02 3.64
N LEU A 799 -14.94 11.64 3.80
CA LEU A 799 -14.12 11.49 5.00
C LEU A 799 -14.89 12.01 6.22
N ARG A 800 -15.12 11.12 7.20
CA ARG A 800 -15.80 11.50 8.46
C ARG A 800 -14.98 12.55 9.20
N LYS A 801 -15.67 13.54 9.78
CA LYS A 801 -15.03 14.48 10.71
C LYS A 801 -14.84 13.76 12.05
N LYS A 802 -13.82 14.18 12.81
CA LYS A 802 -13.38 13.55 14.07
C LYS A 802 -14.49 13.39 15.15
N ASN A 803 -15.60 14.10 15.01
CA ASN A 803 -16.73 14.06 15.95
C ASN A 803 -17.88 13.13 15.52
N ASP A 804 -17.80 12.51 14.34
CA ASP A 804 -18.89 11.70 13.74
C ASP A 804 -18.53 10.20 13.64
N ALA A 805 -17.42 9.76 14.24
CA ALA A 805 -17.04 8.35 14.27
C ALA A 805 -17.89 7.61 15.32
N PRO A 806 -18.51 6.45 15.00
CA PRO A 806 -19.18 5.65 16.01
C PRO A 806 -18.17 5.21 17.08
N GLU A 807 -18.50 5.44 18.36
CA GLU A 807 -17.76 4.87 19.49
C GLU A 807 -18.02 3.35 19.52
N ASP A 808 -16.98 2.54 19.29
CA ASP A 808 -17.03 1.06 19.32
C ASP A 808 -16.97 0.47 20.75
#